data_AF-Q0ASN7-F1
#
_entry.id   AF-Q0ASN7-F1
#
_cell.length_a   1.000
_cell.length_b   1.000
_cell.length_c   1.000
_cell.angle_alpha   90.00
_cell.angle_beta   90.00
_cell.angle_gamma   90.00
#
_symmetry.space_group_name_H-M   'P 1'
#
loop_
_entity.id
_entity.type
_entity.pdbx_description
1 polymer ?
#
loop_
_entity_poly.entity_id
_entity_poly.type
_entity_poly.pdbx_seq_one_letter_code
_entity_poly.pdbx_strand_id
1 'polypeptide(L)'
;MEHAQNWVVLKFGGTSVKSLADWRVISKRIEAVRAEGKRVFVVHSAIATISNLLDTLVARAVEGGGEAELDAIKARHLTLADELGVDGNNLLADHFDALTRLRAGLALTGDASPRLKARIMAQGELMATRLGQAWLAKGGTDSIWLDARDHLAALPAAGARGYLAVDCEHDRDDGLLGQCAALPPVIVTQGFIARREDGDTALLGRGGSDTSASYFAAKLGAERIEIWTDVPGFFSADPRLTGAARQIRSLAYAEAQELASMGAGVLHPRAISPVRKAGIEMQVLCTHRPDMSGTTISVNPSEDAPRLKAVSVKQGVRLITLETDGMWRASGFLSKAFEPFARHGVSIDLVSTSETSVTVSLDDDPGLTPDVLGALEDDLAQIARVEIIENCAAVSLVGRGVRALLAQFGPAMEAFAHYPVRLVSQAANDLNLTVVVDGDQGKPLCRRLHDQLIQPKPMDRTFGPSWREIGENLTETAPAGTGTWWRAKRQALLDLCPVDGATYVYDLETVKTRASAVAGLKGLDRGWYAMKANGHPDMIRTAVEAGLGVECVSINEVMAARKAVPDLPVDRILFTPNFAPRAEYAQALELGIHLTLDGLHPLRAWPEIFSGRKITLRINPQRPEGHHKHVRTAGPEAKFGLHADELVEARDLAKKAGAIINGLHVHSGSGISDPDHWRRVGLFLVDTARDMPDVEILDLGGGLSVDEASGVRRIDMDALDQVLTDLKTAHPKYQLWIEPGRYISAESGVLLARVTQLKHTPDARFVGINTGMNSLIRPALYGARHEIVNLTRLDESPAYVADIVGPICETADRLGAQRLMPETEEGDIILIANGGAYGRVMASSYNMREPAGEAVI
;
A
#
# COMPACT_ATOMS: atom_id res chain seq x y z
N MET A 1 25.12 18.82 39.11
CA MET A 1 23.84 18.40 38.51
C MET A 1 23.60 18.96 37.10
N GLU A 2 24.40 19.91 36.58
CA GLU A 2 24.22 20.49 35.22
C GLU A 2 24.84 19.70 34.05
N HIS A 3 25.65 18.65 34.27
CA HIS A 3 26.31 17.90 33.19
C HIS A 3 25.49 16.72 32.62
N ALA A 4 24.28 16.48 33.11
CA ALA A 4 23.56 15.23 32.88
C ALA A 4 22.83 15.10 31.52
N GLN A 5 22.77 16.15 30.69
CA GLN A 5 22.05 16.15 29.40
C GLN A 5 22.83 16.86 28.27
N ASN A 6 24.11 16.51 28.12
CA ASN A 6 24.96 17.12 27.09
C ASN A 6 25.31 16.19 25.92
N TRP A 7 24.66 15.03 25.82
CA TRP A 7 24.96 14.02 24.80
C TRP A 7 23.77 13.79 23.89
N VAL A 8 24.05 13.66 22.59
CA VAL A 8 23.12 13.14 21.59
C VAL A 8 23.75 11.88 20.98
N VAL A 9 22.99 10.79 20.97
CA VAL A 9 23.42 9.53 20.36
C VAL A 9 22.90 9.47 18.93
N LEU A 10 23.78 9.30 17.95
CA LEU A 10 23.42 9.16 16.55
C LEU A 10 23.69 7.73 16.10
N LYS A 11 22.66 7.00 15.68
CA LYS A 11 22.80 5.66 15.11
C LYS A 11 22.65 5.70 13.60
N PHE A 12 23.60 5.12 12.86
CA PHE A 12 23.50 4.94 11.40
C PHE A 12 23.45 3.46 11.02
N GLY A 13 22.48 3.09 10.18
CA GLY A 13 22.40 1.74 9.60
C GLY A 13 23.44 1.48 8.50
N GLY A 14 23.60 0.22 8.08
CA GLY A 14 24.60 -0.14 7.08
C GLY A 14 24.43 0.53 5.72
N THR A 15 23.18 0.80 5.31
CA THR A 15 22.85 1.56 4.10
C THR A 15 23.20 3.04 4.21
N SER A 16 23.37 3.55 5.44
CA SER A 16 23.68 4.95 5.76
C SER A 16 25.17 5.21 5.99
N VAL A 17 26.05 4.22 5.77
CA VAL A 17 27.51 4.36 5.94
C VAL A 17 28.30 3.78 4.76
N LYS A 18 27.63 3.52 3.62
CA LYS A 18 28.19 2.74 2.52
C LYS A 18 28.96 3.56 1.49
N SER A 19 28.82 4.88 1.50
CA SER A 19 29.41 5.78 0.50
C SER A 19 29.87 7.10 1.09
N LEU A 20 30.73 7.82 0.36
CA LEU A 20 31.12 9.19 0.73
C LEU A 20 29.92 10.15 0.85
N ALA A 21 28.88 9.97 0.06
CA ALA A 21 27.68 10.80 0.12
C ALA A 21 26.97 10.68 1.48
N ASP A 22 26.89 9.45 2.01
CA ASP A 22 26.29 9.19 3.32
C ASP A 22 27.14 9.83 4.43
N TRP A 23 28.46 9.69 4.35
CA TRP A 23 29.38 10.29 5.32
C TRP A 23 29.32 11.83 5.34
N ARG A 24 29.06 12.49 4.20
CA ARG A 24 28.78 13.93 4.16
C ARG A 24 27.51 14.31 4.93
N VAL A 25 26.46 13.47 4.90
CA VAL A 25 25.25 13.69 5.69
C VAL A 25 25.56 13.53 7.19
N ILE A 26 26.32 12.47 7.55
CA ILE A 26 26.76 12.21 8.93
C ILE A 26 27.54 13.41 9.49
N SER A 27 28.55 13.89 8.76
CA SER A 27 29.36 15.05 9.17
C SER A 27 28.52 16.31 9.36
N LYS A 28 27.63 16.64 8.42
CA LYS A 28 26.71 17.79 8.57
C LYS A 28 25.81 17.65 9.78
N ARG A 29 25.31 16.44 10.09
CA ARG A 29 24.48 16.24 11.28
C ARG A 29 25.28 16.39 12.56
N ILE A 30 26.50 15.83 12.61
CA ILE A 30 27.43 16.02 13.73
C ILE A 30 27.68 17.52 13.96
N GLU A 31 27.99 18.28 12.91
CA GLU A 31 28.20 19.73 12.98
C GLU A 31 26.97 20.47 13.53
N ALA A 32 25.77 20.13 13.06
CA ALA A 32 24.52 20.73 13.55
C ALA A 32 24.33 20.49 15.05
N VAL A 33 24.52 19.25 15.52
CA VAL A 33 24.40 18.91 16.94
C VAL A 33 25.51 19.59 17.77
N ARG A 34 26.72 19.71 17.23
CA ARG A 34 27.82 20.44 17.88
C ARG A 34 27.52 21.93 18.01
N ALA A 35 26.83 22.53 17.04
CA ALA A 35 26.39 23.91 17.08
C ALA A 35 25.33 24.17 18.17
N GLU A 36 24.57 23.15 18.58
CA GLU A 36 23.68 23.18 19.76
C GLU A 36 24.46 23.16 21.10
N GLY A 37 25.79 23.10 21.07
CA GLY A 37 26.65 22.99 22.26
C GLY A 37 26.76 21.56 22.82
N LYS A 38 26.19 20.57 22.12
CA LYS A 38 26.10 19.19 22.58
C LYS A 38 27.30 18.35 22.14
N ARG A 39 27.56 17.26 22.84
CA ARG A 39 28.55 16.22 22.47
C ARG A 39 27.84 15.09 21.72
N VAL A 40 28.57 14.43 20.82
CA VAL A 40 27.98 13.47 19.89
C VAL A 40 28.58 12.08 20.10
N PHE A 41 27.71 11.09 20.24
CA PHE A 41 28.09 9.69 20.35
C PHE A 41 27.54 8.93 19.15
N VAL A 42 28.40 8.63 18.17
CA VAL A 42 28.04 7.97 16.92
C VAL A 42 28.17 6.46 17.10
N VAL A 43 27.06 5.76 16.86
CA VAL A 43 27.01 4.30 16.80
C VAL A 43 26.66 3.93 15.37
N HIS A 44 27.37 3.01 14.74
CA HIS A 44 26.90 2.54 13.43
C HIS A 44 27.18 1.07 13.15
N SER A 45 26.40 0.54 12.23
CA SER A 45 26.50 -0.84 11.75
C SER A 45 27.70 -1.02 10.83
N ALA A 46 27.99 -2.28 10.49
CA ALA A 46 28.83 -2.61 9.35
C ALA A 46 28.28 -2.01 8.04
N ILE A 47 29.14 -1.86 7.04
CA ILE A 47 28.75 -1.41 5.69
C ILE A 47 27.65 -2.32 5.14
N ALA A 48 26.66 -1.77 4.43
CA ALA A 48 25.60 -2.54 3.80
C ALA A 48 26.14 -3.79 3.08
N THR A 49 25.48 -4.93 3.34
CA THR A 49 25.78 -6.30 2.86
C THR A 49 26.97 -7.01 3.52
N ILE A 50 27.82 -6.35 4.30
CA ILE A 50 28.99 -7.00 4.94
C ILE A 50 28.58 -8.08 5.94
N SER A 51 27.60 -7.83 6.80
CA SER A 51 27.15 -8.83 7.78
C SER A 51 26.64 -10.12 7.11
N ASN A 52 25.96 -10.01 5.96
CA ASN A 52 25.50 -11.17 5.19
C ASN A 52 26.68 -11.92 4.54
N LEU A 53 27.68 -11.19 4.05
CA LEU A 53 28.92 -11.79 3.52
C LEU A 53 29.70 -12.50 4.63
N LEU A 54 29.76 -11.95 5.85
CA LEU A 54 30.40 -12.58 6.99
C LEU A 54 29.66 -13.85 7.43
N ASP A 55 28.33 -13.86 7.39
CA ASP A 55 27.54 -15.07 7.68
C ASP A 55 27.78 -16.16 6.61
N THR A 56 27.80 -15.75 5.33
CA THR A 56 28.12 -16.65 4.20
C THR A 56 29.56 -17.18 4.30
N LEU A 57 30.51 -16.32 4.69
CA LEU A 57 31.90 -16.69 4.93
C LEU A 57 32.00 -17.79 5.99
N VAL A 58 31.25 -17.70 7.09
CA VAL A 58 31.22 -18.74 8.13
C VAL A 58 30.73 -20.06 7.54
N ALA A 59 29.61 -20.05 6.81
CA ALA A 59 29.05 -21.24 6.20
C ALA A 59 30.02 -21.91 5.19
N ARG A 60 30.62 -21.11 4.31
CA ARG A 60 31.58 -21.60 3.29
C ARG A 60 32.92 -22.03 3.87
N ALA A 61 33.39 -21.35 4.92
CA ALA A 61 34.65 -21.70 5.56
C ALA A 61 34.59 -23.08 6.21
N VAL A 62 33.45 -23.47 6.81
CA VAL A 62 33.26 -24.83 7.34
C VAL A 62 33.39 -25.90 6.25
N GLU A 63 32.98 -25.60 5.02
CA GLU A 63 33.11 -26.48 3.85
C GLU A 63 34.53 -26.45 3.23
N GLY A 64 35.49 -25.74 3.84
CA GLY A 64 36.85 -25.57 3.34
C GLY A 64 37.06 -24.41 2.35
N GLY A 65 36.00 -23.65 2.01
CA GLY A 65 36.02 -22.50 1.10
C GLY A 65 36.00 -21.14 1.80
N GLY A 66 35.41 -20.11 1.18
CA GLY A 66 35.26 -18.78 1.80
C GLY A 66 36.28 -17.72 1.39
N GLU A 67 37.28 -18.06 0.58
CA GLU A 67 38.25 -17.08 0.03
C GLU A 67 37.57 -15.97 -0.76
N ALA A 68 36.60 -16.31 -1.60
CA ALA A 68 35.88 -15.34 -2.43
C ALA A 68 35.10 -14.33 -1.57
N GLU A 69 34.41 -14.81 -0.53
CA GLU A 69 33.69 -13.97 0.43
C GLU A 69 34.65 -13.08 1.23
N LEU A 70 35.79 -13.62 1.67
CA LEU A 70 36.84 -12.87 2.36
C LEU A 70 37.39 -11.73 1.48
N ASP A 71 37.70 -12.03 0.22
CA ASP A 71 38.22 -11.04 -0.73
C ASP A 71 37.15 -9.99 -1.06
N ALA A 72 35.88 -10.38 -1.20
CA ALA A 72 34.78 -9.44 -1.39
C ALA A 72 34.59 -8.50 -0.19
N ILE A 73 34.72 -9.01 1.05
CA ILE A 73 34.68 -8.20 2.27
C ILE A 73 35.84 -7.20 2.28
N LYS A 74 37.08 -7.64 1.99
CA LYS A 74 38.25 -6.76 1.93
C LYS A 74 38.07 -5.68 0.87
N ALA A 75 37.72 -6.07 -0.35
CA ALA A 75 37.53 -5.17 -1.48
C ALA A 75 36.51 -4.07 -1.16
N ARG A 76 35.37 -4.41 -0.56
CA ARG A 76 34.31 -3.45 -0.26
C ARG A 76 34.71 -2.43 0.82
N HIS A 77 35.52 -2.83 1.80
CA HIS A 77 36.08 -1.88 2.77
C HIS A 77 37.14 -0.98 2.15
N LEU A 78 38.01 -1.53 1.29
CA LEU A 78 39.04 -0.76 0.60
C LEU A 78 38.45 0.24 -0.40
N THR A 79 37.41 -0.15 -1.16
CA THR A 79 36.68 0.77 -2.03
C THR A 79 36.10 1.95 -1.25
N LEU A 80 35.47 1.70 -0.10
CA LEU A 80 34.98 2.80 0.74
C LEU A 80 36.15 3.65 1.28
N ALA A 81 37.25 3.04 1.72
CA ALA A 81 38.42 3.76 2.19
C ALA A 81 38.98 4.70 1.10
N ASP A 82 39.05 4.24 -0.15
CA ASP A 82 39.48 5.02 -1.30
C ASP A 82 38.51 6.18 -1.58
N GLU A 83 37.20 5.94 -1.55
CA GLU A 83 36.19 7.01 -1.69
C GLU A 83 36.29 8.07 -0.59
N LEU A 84 36.55 7.66 0.65
CA LEU A 84 36.79 8.54 1.80
C LEU A 84 38.19 9.19 1.76
N GLY A 85 39.09 8.67 0.92
CA GLY A 85 40.48 9.06 0.81
C GLY A 85 41.28 8.80 2.10
N VAL A 86 40.98 7.72 2.82
CA VAL A 86 41.74 7.29 4.01
C VAL A 86 42.57 6.06 3.67
N ASP A 87 43.69 5.83 4.37
CA ASP A 87 44.56 4.68 4.14
C ASP A 87 43.95 3.40 4.74
N GLY A 88 43.01 2.79 4.00
CA GLY A 88 42.31 1.59 4.43
C GLY A 88 43.22 0.38 4.63
N ASN A 89 44.31 0.27 3.86
CA ASN A 89 45.24 -0.85 3.99
C ASN A 89 45.94 -0.85 5.34
N ASN A 90 46.43 0.32 5.78
CA ASN A 90 47.06 0.43 7.09
C ASN A 90 46.03 0.39 8.24
N LEU A 91 44.90 1.08 8.09
CA LEU A 91 43.87 1.15 9.14
C LEU A 91 43.22 -0.20 9.46
N LEU A 92 43.10 -1.08 8.46
CA LEU A 92 42.36 -2.35 8.57
C LEU A 92 43.25 -3.60 8.56
N ALA A 93 44.58 -3.46 8.48
CA ALA A 93 45.52 -4.59 8.38
C ALA A 93 45.28 -5.67 9.45
N ASP A 94 45.25 -5.26 10.72
CA ASP A 94 45.04 -6.18 11.85
C ASP A 94 43.68 -6.91 11.79
N HIS A 95 42.65 -6.22 11.29
CA HIS A 95 41.31 -6.78 11.13
C HIS A 95 41.25 -7.80 9.98
N PHE A 96 41.90 -7.49 8.86
CA PHE A 96 42.03 -8.43 7.73
C PHE A 96 42.85 -9.67 8.11
N ASP A 97 43.91 -9.51 8.88
CA ASP A 97 44.71 -10.63 9.39
C ASP A 97 43.93 -11.48 10.40
N ALA A 98 43.18 -10.84 11.30
CA ALA A 98 42.29 -11.54 12.21
C ALA A 98 41.23 -12.36 11.46
N LEU A 99 40.56 -11.75 10.47
CA LEU A 99 39.52 -12.41 9.68
C LEU A 99 40.08 -13.57 8.85
N THR A 100 41.26 -13.40 8.25
CA THR A 100 41.96 -14.45 7.50
C THR A 100 42.32 -15.63 8.39
N ARG A 101 42.84 -15.39 9.60
CA ARG A 101 43.13 -16.45 10.59
C ARG A 101 41.88 -17.17 11.07
N LEU A 102 40.79 -16.43 11.32
CA LEU A 102 39.52 -17.02 11.75
C LEU A 102 38.91 -17.92 10.66
N ARG A 103 38.93 -17.49 9.38
CA ARG A 103 38.52 -18.33 8.24
C ARG A 103 39.35 -19.60 8.15
N ALA A 104 40.67 -19.48 8.19
CA ALA A 104 41.58 -20.64 8.13
C ALA A 104 41.31 -21.62 9.28
N GLY A 105 41.06 -21.11 10.49
CA GLY A 105 40.68 -21.94 11.64
C GLY A 105 39.36 -22.70 11.42
N LEU A 106 38.34 -22.06 10.87
CA LEU A 106 37.07 -22.70 10.51
C LEU A 106 37.28 -23.80 9.46
N ALA A 107 38.04 -23.51 8.40
CA ALA A 107 38.32 -24.46 7.32
C ALA A 107 39.11 -25.69 7.77
N LEU A 108 39.98 -25.53 8.77
CA LEU A 108 40.76 -26.64 9.32
C LEU A 108 39.96 -27.51 10.30
N THR A 109 39.01 -26.91 11.04
CA THR A 109 38.29 -27.59 12.12
C THR A 109 36.92 -28.11 11.71
N GLY A 110 36.28 -27.52 10.69
CA GLY A 110 34.91 -27.82 10.31
C GLY A 110 33.86 -27.42 11.35
N ASP A 111 34.22 -26.64 12.37
CA ASP A 111 33.35 -26.30 13.50
C ASP A 111 33.06 -24.78 13.55
N ALA A 112 31.83 -24.40 13.22
CA ALA A 112 31.32 -23.03 13.37
C ALA A 112 30.63 -22.82 14.72
N SER A 113 31.39 -22.94 15.81
CA SER A 113 30.86 -22.65 17.14
C SER A 113 30.28 -21.21 17.25
N PRO A 114 29.23 -20.98 18.07
CA PRO A 114 28.64 -19.65 18.26
C PRO A 114 29.67 -18.57 18.65
N ARG A 115 30.70 -18.97 19.39
CA ARG A 115 31.85 -18.16 19.77
C ARG A 115 32.63 -17.64 18.56
N LEU A 116 33.03 -18.53 17.64
CA LEU A 116 33.78 -18.14 16.44
C LEU A 116 32.93 -17.28 15.51
N LYS A 117 31.65 -17.65 15.35
CA LYS A 117 30.69 -16.85 14.59
C LYS A 117 30.58 -15.42 15.13
N ALA A 118 30.48 -15.24 16.46
CA ALA A 118 30.46 -13.91 17.08
C ALA A 118 31.71 -13.07 16.76
N ARG A 119 32.90 -13.67 16.84
CA ARG A 119 34.17 -12.98 16.54
C ARG A 119 34.31 -12.56 15.08
N ILE A 120 33.82 -13.39 14.14
CA ILE A 120 33.85 -13.09 12.72
C ILE A 120 32.87 -11.97 12.39
N MET A 121 31.63 -12.10 12.84
CA MET A 121 30.58 -11.11 12.58
C MET A 121 30.96 -9.73 13.09
N ALA A 122 31.57 -9.64 14.27
CA ALA A 122 32.02 -8.37 14.86
C ALA A 122 33.06 -7.60 14.03
N GLN A 123 33.79 -8.27 13.11
CA GLN A 123 34.77 -7.58 12.27
C GLN A 123 34.13 -6.55 11.34
N GLY A 124 32.88 -6.76 10.92
CA GLY A 124 32.17 -5.82 10.04
C GLY A 124 32.03 -4.44 10.68
N GLU A 125 31.56 -4.37 11.92
CA GLU A 125 31.37 -3.13 12.65
C GLU A 125 32.70 -2.50 13.07
N LEU A 126 33.67 -3.32 13.49
CA LEU A 126 35.00 -2.85 13.85
C LEU A 126 35.69 -2.15 12.68
N MET A 127 35.72 -2.77 11.50
CA MET A 127 36.36 -2.19 10.31
C MET A 127 35.61 -0.94 9.82
N ALA A 128 34.28 -0.99 9.74
CA ALA A 128 33.48 0.14 9.28
C ALA A 128 33.69 1.39 10.15
N THR A 129 33.69 1.23 11.48
CA THR A 129 33.84 2.36 12.42
C THR A 129 35.23 2.96 12.43
N ARG A 130 36.27 2.15 12.16
CA ARG A 130 37.64 2.65 11.96
C ARG A 130 37.74 3.59 10.76
N LEU A 131 37.18 3.19 9.61
CA LEU A 131 37.15 4.04 8.41
C LEU A 131 36.38 5.33 8.65
N GLY A 132 35.20 5.22 9.27
CA GLY A 132 34.34 6.35 9.59
C GLY A 132 35.00 7.39 10.47
N GLN A 133 35.62 6.96 11.56
CA GLN A 133 36.33 7.87 12.47
C GLN A 133 37.55 8.51 11.80
N ALA A 134 38.32 7.74 11.01
CA ALA A 134 39.48 8.29 10.30
C ALA A 134 39.06 9.38 9.29
N TRP A 135 37.93 9.20 8.60
CA TRP A 135 37.39 10.20 7.68
C TRP A 135 36.94 11.47 8.41
N LEU A 136 36.24 11.35 9.53
CA LEU A 136 35.83 12.50 10.36
C LEU A 136 37.05 13.29 10.87
N ALA A 137 38.06 12.60 11.39
CA ALA A 137 39.30 13.21 11.86
C ALA A 137 40.04 13.94 10.71
N LYS A 138 40.13 13.32 9.53
CA LYS A 138 40.69 13.95 8.32
C LYS A 138 39.91 15.20 7.90
N GLY A 139 38.59 15.19 8.06
CA GLY A 139 37.71 16.34 7.82
C GLY A 139 37.81 17.47 8.86
N GLY A 140 38.69 17.33 9.88
CA GLY A 140 38.88 18.33 10.93
C GLY A 140 37.92 18.20 12.11
N THR A 141 37.11 17.13 12.17
CA THR A 141 36.25 16.84 13.33
C THR A 141 37.08 16.20 14.43
N ASP A 142 37.19 16.90 15.58
CA ASP A 142 37.83 16.37 16.79
C ASP A 142 37.04 15.15 17.32
N SER A 143 37.53 13.96 16.96
CA SER A 143 36.82 12.69 17.13
C SER A 143 37.73 11.55 17.54
N ILE A 144 37.20 10.60 18.32
CA ILE A 144 37.92 9.40 18.77
C ILE A 144 37.12 8.12 18.51
N TRP A 145 37.84 7.03 18.26
CA TRP A 145 37.27 5.70 18.13
C TRP A 145 37.30 4.98 19.48
N LEU A 146 36.19 4.34 19.85
CA LEU A 146 36.03 3.59 21.11
C LEU A 146 35.42 2.22 20.81
N ASP A 147 35.95 1.18 21.45
CA ASP A 147 35.46 -0.20 21.26
C ASP A 147 34.21 -0.44 22.13
N ALA A 148 33.08 -0.76 21.52
CA ALA A 148 31.82 -0.94 22.23
C ALA A 148 31.89 -2.09 23.27
N ARG A 149 32.76 -3.07 23.03
CA ARG A 149 32.97 -4.22 23.93
C ARG A 149 33.58 -3.82 25.26
N ASP A 150 34.22 -2.66 25.36
CA ASP A 150 34.80 -2.21 26.63
C ASP A 150 33.75 -1.57 27.55
N HIS A 151 32.55 -1.29 27.03
CA HIS A 151 31.51 -0.55 27.72
C HIS A 151 30.11 -1.21 27.66
N LEU A 152 29.94 -2.24 26.84
CA LEU A 152 28.74 -3.09 26.81
C LEU A 152 29.10 -4.49 27.31
N ALA A 153 28.75 -4.77 28.56
CA ALA A 153 28.90 -6.09 29.17
C ALA A 153 27.63 -6.94 28.98
N ALA A 154 27.79 -8.14 28.45
CA ALA A 154 26.72 -9.10 28.23
C ALA A 154 26.25 -9.72 29.54
N LEU A 155 24.94 -9.79 29.73
CA LEU A 155 24.32 -10.52 30.83
C LEU A 155 24.47 -12.03 30.62
N PRO A 156 24.56 -12.84 31.69
CA PRO A 156 24.69 -14.29 31.58
C PRO A 156 23.53 -14.93 30.80
N ALA A 157 23.86 -15.74 29.80
CA ALA A 157 22.90 -16.54 29.04
C ALA A 157 23.53 -17.86 28.59
N ALA A 158 22.72 -18.93 28.58
CA ALA A 158 23.17 -20.27 28.23
C ALA A 158 23.14 -20.54 26.71
N GLY A 159 23.93 -21.53 26.26
CA GLY A 159 23.94 -22.01 24.88
C GLY A 159 24.36 -20.96 23.84
N ALA A 160 23.90 -21.11 22.60
CA ALA A 160 24.23 -20.21 21.49
C ALA A 160 23.77 -18.76 21.72
N ARG A 161 22.68 -18.56 22.48
CA ARG A 161 22.18 -17.23 22.84
C ARG A 161 23.21 -16.41 23.62
N GLY A 162 24.02 -17.07 24.44
CA GLY A 162 25.11 -16.44 25.20
C GLY A 162 26.22 -15.82 24.34
N TYR A 163 26.23 -16.04 23.03
CA TYR A 163 27.17 -15.43 22.09
C TYR A 163 26.50 -14.63 20.97
N LEU A 164 25.32 -15.07 20.50
CA LEU A 164 24.74 -14.54 19.26
C LEU A 164 23.55 -13.59 19.47
N ALA A 165 22.98 -13.55 20.67
CA ALA A 165 21.82 -12.71 20.99
C ALA A 165 21.77 -12.37 22.49
N VAL A 166 22.80 -11.68 22.98
CA VAL A 166 22.89 -11.26 24.38
C VAL A 166 22.10 -9.98 24.64
N ASP A 167 21.75 -9.78 25.91
CA ASP A 167 21.30 -8.51 26.47
C ASP A 167 22.43 -7.90 27.31
N CYS A 168 22.44 -6.58 27.48
CA CYS A 168 23.45 -5.89 28.29
C CYS A 168 22.80 -5.04 29.39
N GLU A 169 23.55 -4.79 30.46
CA GLU A 169 23.20 -3.76 31.42
C GLU A 169 23.20 -2.39 30.74
N HIS A 170 22.15 -1.62 30.95
CA HIS A 170 21.90 -0.35 30.25
C HIS A 170 21.41 0.76 31.18
N ASP A 171 21.52 0.56 32.49
CA ASP A 171 21.29 1.63 33.46
C ASP A 171 22.38 2.69 33.34
N ARG A 172 22.08 3.90 33.84
CA ARG A 172 23.00 5.04 33.83
C ARG A 172 24.35 4.67 34.44
N ASP A 173 25.42 5.02 33.73
CA ASP A 173 26.81 4.73 34.10
C ASP A 173 27.61 6.02 34.23
N ASP A 174 27.70 6.55 35.45
CA ASP A 174 28.43 7.80 35.71
C ASP A 174 29.95 7.64 35.51
N GLY A 175 30.48 6.41 35.57
CA GLY A 175 31.88 6.10 35.27
C GLY A 175 32.17 6.27 33.78
N LEU A 176 31.35 5.67 32.92
CA LEU A 176 31.41 5.87 31.48
C LEU A 176 31.23 7.35 31.11
N LEU A 177 30.26 8.04 31.74
CA LEU A 177 30.01 9.45 31.50
C LEU A 177 31.25 10.31 31.80
N GLY A 178 31.93 10.04 32.92
CA GLY A 178 33.18 10.73 33.30
C GLY A 178 34.32 10.46 32.31
N GLN A 179 34.47 9.21 31.87
CA GLN A 179 35.46 8.85 30.85
C GLN A 179 35.18 9.56 29.52
N CYS A 180 33.95 9.47 29.00
CA CYS A 180 33.55 10.12 27.75
C CYS A 180 33.67 11.66 27.83
N ALA A 181 33.48 12.27 29.00
CA ALA A 181 33.66 13.71 29.18
C ALA A 181 35.12 14.18 28.98
N ALA A 182 36.10 13.33 29.28
CA ALA A 182 37.52 13.61 29.10
C ALA A 182 38.04 13.37 27.67
N LEU A 183 37.25 12.72 26.82
CA LEU A 183 37.58 12.43 25.43
C LEU A 183 37.24 13.62 24.50
N PRO A 184 37.60 13.54 23.21
CA PRO A 184 37.05 14.42 22.17
C PRO A 184 35.52 14.51 22.18
N PRO A 185 34.94 15.63 21.68
CA PRO A 185 33.51 15.85 21.70
C PRO A 185 32.68 14.91 20.82
N VAL A 186 33.32 14.24 19.86
CA VAL A 186 32.69 13.25 18.98
C VAL A 186 33.32 11.89 19.23
N ILE A 187 32.51 10.91 19.64
CA ILE A 187 32.95 9.53 19.86
C ILE A 187 32.31 8.64 18.81
N VAL A 188 33.09 7.79 18.14
CA VAL A 188 32.60 6.81 17.17
C VAL A 188 32.79 5.41 17.73
N THR A 189 31.71 4.62 17.75
CA THR A 189 31.74 3.23 18.24
C THR A 189 30.83 2.31 17.43
N GLN A 190 30.95 1.01 17.71
CA GLN A 190 30.25 -0.06 17.01
C GLN A 190 28.85 -0.26 17.58
N GLY A 191 27.90 -0.58 16.70
CA GLY A 191 26.68 -1.26 17.11
C GLY A 191 26.89 -2.78 17.22
N PHE A 192 25.84 -3.51 17.58
CA PHE A 192 25.72 -4.97 17.43
C PHE A 192 26.64 -5.84 18.30
N ILE A 193 27.75 -5.32 18.84
CA ILE A 193 28.76 -6.10 19.58
C ILE A 193 28.80 -5.72 21.07
N ALA A 194 29.17 -6.70 21.91
CA ALA A 194 29.34 -6.58 23.35
C ALA A 194 30.44 -7.53 23.85
N ARG A 195 30.86 -7.40 25.12
CA ARG A 195 31.83 -8.28 25.77
C ARG A 195 31.16 -9.21 26.76
N ARG A 196 31.53 -10.48 26.72
CA ARG A 196 31.10 -11.49 27.69
C ARG A 196 31.95 -11.43 28.96
N GLU A 197 31.45 -12.06 30.02
CA GLU A 197 32.14 -12.18 31.31
C GLU A 197 33.53 -12.83 31.19
N ASP A 198 33.70 -13.79 30.26
CA ASP A 198 34.99 -14.44 29.99
C ASP A 198 35.94 -13.62 29.08
N GLY A 199 35.55 -12.38 28.76
CA GLY A 199 36.32 -11.46 27.94
C GLY A 199 36.14 -11.64 26.43
N ASP A 200 35.39 -12.65 25.97
CA ASP A 200 35.15 -12.85 24.52
C ASP A 200 34.06 -11.92 23.96
N THR A 201 33.94 -11.91 22.63
CA THR A 201 32.94 -11.12 21.90
C THR A 201 31.59 -11.82 21.90
N ALA A 202 30.53 -11.05 22.15
CA ALA A 202 29.14 -11.43 21.93
C ALA A 202 28.45 -10.45 20.99
N LEU A 203 27.35 -10.91 20.40
CA LEU A 203 26.48 -10.14 19.53
C LEU A 203 25.13 -9.91 20.21
N LEU A 204 24.55 -8.74 19.99
CA LEU A 204 23.23 -8.40 20.50
C LEU A 204 22.10 -9.05 19.68
N GLY A 205 22.40 -9.72 18.58
CA GLY A 205 21.41 -10.36 17.69
C GLY A 205 20.74 -9.37 16.74
N ARG A 206 19.56 -9.74 16.21
CA ARG A 206 18.83 -8.90 15.23
C ARG A 206 18.53 -7.51 15.82
N GLY A 207 18.72 -6.48 15.00
CA GLY A 207 18.59 -5.07 15.41
C GLY A 207 19.62 -4.63 16.47
N GLY A 208 20.72 -5.36 16.60
CA GLY A 208 21.70 -5.10 17.65
C GLY A 208 22.32 -3.71 17.59
N SER A 209 22.46 -3.08 16.42
CA SER A 209 22.98 -1.70 16.33
C SER A 209 22.02 -0.66 16.90
N ASP A 210 20.70 -0.78 16.66
CA ASP A 210 19.70 0.11 17.28
C ASP A 210 19.69 -0.08 18.80
N THR A 211 19.82 -1.34 19.22
CA THR A 211 19.86 -1.72 20.64
C THR A 211 21.11 -1.17 21.33
N SER A 212 22.30 -1.31 20.72
CA SER A 212 23.55 -0.74 21.23
C SER A 212 23.46 0.77 21.41
N ALA A 213 22.92 1.50 20.42
CA ALA A 213 22.75 2.94 20.52
C ALA A 213 21.80 3.33 21.67
N SER A 214 20.74 2.55 21.87
CA SER A 214 19.79 2.76 22.97
C SER A 214 20.41 2.46 24.34
N TYR A 215 21.28 1.45 24.43
CA TYR A 215 22.06 1.17 25.65
C TYR A 215 23.04 2.29 25.96
N PHE A 216 23.79 2.78 24.97
CA PHE A 216 24.70 3.91 25.17
C PHE A 216 23.94 5.19 25.54
N ALA A 217 22.80 5.47 24.92
CA ALA A 217 21.96 6.61 25.27
C ALA A 217 21.52 6.56 26.73
N ALA A 218 21.04 5.40 27.20
CA ALA A 218 20.64 5.20 28.59
C ALA A 218 21.83 5.32 29.56
N LYS A 219 22.96 4.68 29.26
CA LYS A 219 24.20 4.76 30.07
C LYS A 219 24.71 6.20 30.22
N LEU A 220 24.72 6.97 29.13
CA LEU A 220 25.19 8.36 29.12
C LEU A 220 24.17 9.35 29.70
N GLY A 221 22.92 8.94 29.88
CA GLY A 221 21.81 9.86 30.15
C GLY A 221 21.66 10.89 29.02
N ALA A 222 21.73 10.43 27.77
CA ALA A 222 21.65 11.31 26.60
C ALA A 222 20.34 12.11 26.60
N GLU A 223 20.38 13.30 26.02
CA GLU A 223 19.20 14.14 25.84
C GLU A 223 18.21 13.49 24.86
N ARG A 224 18.75 12.97 23.75
CA ARG A 224 18.00 12.27 22.72
C ARG A 224 18.87 11.26 21.98
N ILE A 225 18.22 10.30 21.34
CA ILE A 225 18.81 9.37 20.37
C ILE A 225 18.18 9.59 19.00
N GLU A 226 18.99 9.54 17.95
CA GLU A 226 18.56 9.63 16.57
C GLU A 226 18.92 8.34 15.84
N ILE A 227 17.92 7.65 15.29
CA ILE A 227 18.06 6.44 14.49
C ILE A 227 17.93 6.85 13.02
N TRP A 228 19.05 6.86 12.32
CA TRP A 228 19.15 7.20 10.90
C TRP A 228 19.08 5.93 10.03
N THR A 229 18.06 5.88 9.19
CA THR A 229 17.73 4.74 8.31
C THR A 229 17.45 5.21 6.87
N ASP A 230 16.98 4.32 6.00
CA ASP A 230 16.65 4.60 4.60
C ASP A 230 15.18 5.01 4.39
N VAL A 231 14.34 4.90 5.41
CA VAL A 231 12.93 5.33 5.42
C VAL A 231 12.76 6.56 6.34
N PRO A 232 12.00 7.61 5.94
CA PRO A 232 11.82 8.83 6.72
C PRO A 232 10.80 8.68 7.87
N GLY A 233 11.05 7.73 8.76
CA GLY A 233 10.24 7.48 9.96
C GLY A 233 9.22 6.35 9.79
N PHE A 234 8.32 6.25 10.76
CA PHE A 234 7.16 5.35 10.71
C PHE A 234 6.10 5.90 9.76
N PHE A 235 5.37 4.99 9.13
CA PHE A 235 4.23 5.30 8.27
C PHE A 235 2.98 4.59 8.75
N SER A 236 1.83 5.17 8.42
CA SER A 236 0.51 4.65 8.78
C SER A 236 0.16 3.33 8.05
N ALA A 237 0.93 2.96 7.04
CA ALA A 237 0.93 1.65 6.36
C ALA A 237 2.28 1.48 5.67
N ASP A 238 2.59 0.28 5.18
CA ASP A 238 3.79 0.08 4.34
C ASP A 238 3.66 0.96 3.07
N PRO A 239 4.59 1.91 2.84
CA PRO A 239 4.52 2.81 1.69
C PRO A 239 4.60 2.10 0.33
N ARG A 240 5.12 0.87 0.29
CA ARG A 240 5.16 0.01 -0.90
C ARG A 240 3.80 -0.59 -1.23
N LEU A 241 2.87 -0.63 -0.28
CA LEU A 241 1.51 -1.15 -0.45
C LEU A 241 0.51 -0.08 -0.87
N THR A 242 0.64 1.14 -0.35
CA THR A 242 -0.25 2.26 -0.68
C THR A 242 0.48 3.59 -0.64
N GLY A 243 0.36 4.37 -1.73
CA GLY A 243 0.86 5.75 -1.76
C GLY A 243 0.12 6.68 -0.79
N ALA A 244 -1.03 6.27 -0.25
CA ALA A 244 -1.76 7.02 0.77
C ALA A 244 -1.13 6.90 2.17
N ALA A 245 -0.15 6.01 2.36
CA ALA A 245 0.55 5.83 3.64
C ALA A 245 1.15 7.16 4.11
N ARG A 246 0.75 7.64 5.29
CA ARG A 246 1.18 8.93 5.83
C ARG A 246 2.32 8.75 6.81
N GLN A 247 3.29 9.65 6.76
CA GLN A 247 4.34 9.71 7.78
C GLN A 247 3.69 9.93 9.14
N ILE A 248 4.13 9.20 10.17
CA ILE A 248 3.69 9.43 11.54
C ILE A 248 4.72 10.34 12.19
N ARG A 249 4.34 11.54 12.61
CA ARG A 249 5.25 12.52 13.21
C ARG A 249 5.58 12.20 14.66
N SER A 250 4.61 11.66 15.39
CA SER A 250 4.75 11.44 16.84
C SER A 250 4.08 10.13 17.30
N LEU A 251 4.84 9.35 18.06
CA LEU A 251 4.41 8.09 18.69
C LEU A 251 4.75 8.09 20.18
N ALA A 252 3.89 7.45 20.98
CA ALA A 252 4.29 7.01 22.32
C ALA A 252 5.17 5.77 22.22
N TYR A 253 6.05 5.53 23.19
CA TYR A 253 6.89 4.31 23.21
C TYR A 253 6.09 3.01 23.05
N ALA A 254 4.92 2.92 23.69
CA ALA A 254 4.10 1.73 23.60
C ALA A 254 3.52 1.52 22.19
N GLU A 255 3.09 2.59 21.52
CA GLU A 255 2.59 2.53 20.14
C GLU A 255 3.72 2.17 19.16
N ALA A 256 4.91 2.76 19.35
CA ALA A 256 6.09 2.42 18.55
C ALA A 256 6.53 0.97 18.76
N GLN A 257 6.44 0.44 19.98
CA GLN A 257 6.72 -0.95 20.30
C GLN A 257 5.77 -1.89 19.54
N GLU A 258 4.47 -1.61 19.57
CA GLU A 258 3.47 -2.40 18.85
C GLU A 258 3.72 -2.37 17.34
N LEU A 259 3.98 -1.19 16.77
CA LEU A 259 4.27 -1.06 15.34
C LEU A 259 5.52 -1.84 14.93
N ALA A 260 6.61 -1.71 15.69
CA ALA A 260 7.87 -2.39 15.42
C ALA A 260 7.71 -3.92 15.47
N SER A 261 6.93 -4.44 16.42
CA SER A 261 6.69 -5.89 16.55
C SER A 261 5.80 -6.46 15.44
N MET A 262 4.88 -5.66 14.90
CA MET A 262 3.89 -6.08 13.89
C MET A 262 4.40 -5.92 12.44
N GLY A 263 5.72 -5.88 12.23
CA GLY A 263 6.34 -5.88 10.91
C GLY A 263 6.64 -4.50 10.31
N ALA A 264 6.50 -3.40 11.06
CA ALA A 264 7.02 -2.09 10.63
C ALA A 264 8.56 -2.09 10.79
N GLY A 265 9.27 -2.63 9.80
CA GLY A 265 10.71 -2.90 9.81
C GLY A 265 11.66 -1.67 9.84
N VAL A 266 11.20 -0.54 10.38
CA VAL A 266 11.94 0.72 10.46
C VAL A 266 12.84 0.77 11.70
N LEU A 267 12.43 0.15 12.81
CA LEU A 267 13.12 0.17 14.09
C LEU A 267 13.00 -1.20 14.77
N HIS A 268 14.08 -1.71 15.34
CA HIS A 268 13.99 -2.97 16.09
C HIS A 268 13.30 -2.77 17.46
N PRO A 269 12.31 -3.60 17.86
CA PRO A 269 11.55 -3.41 19.09
C PRO A 269 12.40 -3.37 20.37
N ARG A 270 13.54 -4.09 20.40
CA ARG A 270 14.45 -4.12 21.57
C ARG A 270 15.13 -2.77 21.86
N ALA A 271 15.21 -1.87 20.88
CA ALA A 271 15.81 -0.55 21.05
C ALA A 271 14.94 0.42 21.87
N ILE A 272 13.63 0.20 21.94
CA ILE A 272 12.69 1.14 22.56
C ILE A 272 12.75 1.07 24.09
N SER A 273 12.87 -0.13 24.66
CA SER A 273 12.80 -0.35 26.11
C SER A 273 13.86 0.42 26.93
N PRO A 274 15.16 0.41 26.56
CA PRO A 274 16.20 1.12 27.33
C PRO A 274 15.95 2.63 27.44
N VAL A 275 15.62 3.27 26.31
CA VAL A 275 15.37 4.72 26.29
C VAL A 275 14.03 5.09 26.93
N ARG A 276 13.03 4.21 26.84
CA ARG A 276 11.76 4.39 27.58
C ARG A 276 11.99 4.41 29.09
N LYS A 277 12.79 3.48 29.63
CA LYS A 277 13.12 3.44 31.07
C LYS A 277 13.88 4.69 31.51
N ALA A 278 14.79 5.17 30.67
CA ALA A 278 15.59 6.36 30.94
C ALA A 278 14.85 7.68 30.65
N GLY A 279 13.66 7.64 30.03
CA GLY A 279 12.91 8.84 29.63
C GLY A 279 13.55 9.64 28.51
N ILE A 280 14.33 8.99 27.63
CA ILE A 280 15.11 9.63 26.56
C ILE A 280 14.33 9.62 25.25
N GLU A 281 14.15 10.79 24.63
CA GLU A 281 13.46 10.91 23.34
C GLU A 281 14.21 10.18 22.22
N MET A 282 13.47 9.44 21.37
CA MET A 282 14.01 8.76 20.19
C MET A 282 13.43 9.34 18.91
N GLN A 283 14.28 9.69 17.96
CA GLN A 283 13.88 10.19 16.64
C GLN A 283 14.29 9.19 15.56
N VAL A 284 13.39 8.90 14.62
CA VAL A 284 13.64 8.04 13.46
C VAL A 284 13.69 8.90 12.21
N LEU A 285 14.86 8.97 11.59
CA LEU A 285 15.22 9.92 10.53
C LEU A 285 15.74 9.20 9.28
N CYS A 286 15.76 9.88 8.12
CA CYS A 286 16.26 9.31 6.87
C CYS A 286 17.57 9.96 6.44
N THR A 287 18.60 9.14 6.22
CA THR A 287 19.91 9.61 5.72
C THR A 287 19.82 10.21 4.32
N HIS A 288 18.97 9.66 3.45
CA HIS A 288 18.81 10.14 2.09
C HIS A 288 17.85 11.34 1.98
N ARG A 289 17.12 11.67 3.06
CA ARG A 289 16.17 12.78 3.15
C ARG A 289 16.30 13.50 4.50
N PRO A 290 17.46 14.13 4.77
CA PRO A 290 17.74 14.77 6.06
C PRO A 290 16.89 16.03 6.30
N ASP A 291 16.20 16.53 5.26
CA ASP A 291 15.26 17.65 5.30
C ASP A 291 13.92 17.30 5.97
N MET A 292 13.56 16.01 6.04
CA MET A 292 12.30 15.57 6.61
C MET A 292 12.37 15.46 8.14
N SER A 293 11.27 15.80 8.81
CA SER A 293 11.19 15.78 10.29
C SER A 293 11.27 14.38 10.92
N GLY A 294 11.05 13.32 10.14
CA GLY A 294 10.98 11.94 10.64
C GLY A 294 9.83 11.68 11.62
N THR A 295 10.05 10.71 12.52
CA THR A 295 9.12 10.34 13.60
C THR A 295 9.78 10.49 14.96
N THR A 296 9.14 11.22 15.88
CA THR A 296 9.56 11.33 17.29
C THR A 296 8.79 10.34 18.16
N ILE A 297 9.52 9.61 19.01
CA ILE A 297 9.00 8.63 19.97
C ILE A 297 9.32 9.12 21.39
N SER A 298 8.28 9.35 22.20
CA SER A 298 8.44 9.93 23.55
C SER A 298 7.36 9.45 24.53
N VAL A 299 7.39 9.92 25.79
CA VAL A 299 6.36 9.63 26.81
C VAL A 299 5.04 10.35 26.48
N ASN A 300 5.14 11.61 26.06
CA ASN A 300 3.99 12.49 25.78
C ASN A 300 3.93 12.75 24.27
N PRO A 301 3.22 11.92 23.49
CA PRO A 301 3.02 12.20 22.07
C PRO A 301 2.22 13.50 21.88
N SER A 302 2.26 14.06 20.67
CA SER A 302 1.62 15.34 20.34
C SER A 302 0.10 15.41 20.53
N GLU A 303 -0.57 14.28 20.73
CA GLU A 303 -2.03 14.14 20.81
C GLU A 303 -2.40 12.94 21.71
N ASP A 304 -3.26 13.13 22.73
CA ASP A 304 -3.61 12.10 23.74
C ASP A 304 -5.00 11.45 23.50
N ALA A 305 -5.69 11.80 22.41
CA ALA A 305 -7.02 11.28 22.10
C ALA A 305 -6.97 9.86 21.49
N PRO A 306 -8.00 9.01 21.71
CA PRO A 306 -8.15 7.74 21.00
C PRO A 306 -8.09 7.91 19.49
N ARG A 307 -7.14 7.23 18.85
CA ARG A 307 -6.87 7.39 17.42
C ARG A 307 -6.12 6.21 16.84
N LEU A 308 -6.56 5.76 15.65
CA LEU A 308 -5.81 4.80 14.85
C LEU A 308 -4.63 5.51 14.18
N LYS A 309 -3.42 4.96 14.34
CA LYS A 309 -2.18 5.53 13.81
C LYS A 309 -1.64 4.75 12.62
N ALA A 310 -1.87 3.44 12.57
CA ALA A 310 -1.38 2.63 11.47
C ALA A 310 -2.23 1.38 11.21
N VAL A 311 -2.09 0.84 10.01
CA VAL A 311 -2.52 -0.49 9.61
C VAL A 311 -1.28 -1.21 9.07
N SER A 312 -0.85 -2.28 9.73
CA SER A 312 0.28 -3.10 9.29
C SER A 312 -0.18 -4.47 8.83
N VAL A 313 0.65 -5.13 8.02
CA VAL A 313 0.43 -6.52 7.61
C VAL A 313 1.71 -7.32 7.76
N LYS A 314 1.59 -8.49 8.39
CA LYS A 314 2.64 -9.49 8.56
C LYS A 314 2.24 -10.74 7.79
N GLN A 315 3.10 -11.16 6.87
CA GLN A 315 2.89 -12.32 5.99
C GLN A 315 3.59 -13.56 6.55
N GLY A 316 3.20 -14.75 6.08
CA GLY A 316 3.84 -16.00 6.49
C GLY A 316 3.49 -16.43 7.92
N VAL A 317 2.34 -15.99 8.44
CA VAL A 317 1.85 -16.38 9.76
C VAL A 317 1.33 -17.81 9.70
N ARG A 318 1.70 -18.64 10.67
CA ARG A 318 1.16 -20.00 10.84
C ARG A 318 0.23 -20.02 12.04
N LEU A 319 -0.94 -20.65 11.90
CA LEU A 319 -1.88 -20.85 12.99
C LEU A 319 -1.88 -22.30 13.45
N ILE A 320 -1.99 -22.50 14.76
CA ILE A 320 -2.28 -23.81 15.37
C ILE A 320 -3.56 -23.67 16.17
N THR A 321 -4.58 -24.44 15.80
CA THR A 321 -5.85 -24.53 16.53
C THR A 321 -5.89 -25.84 17.31
N LEU A 322 -6.23 -25.73 18.59
CA LEU A 322 -6.45 -26.84 19.51
C LEU A 322 -7.94 -26.89 19.84
N GLU A 323 -8.61 -27.99 19.54
CA GLU A 323 -10.03 -28.20 19.83
C GLU A 323 -10.24 -29.33 20.83
N THR A 324 -11.01 -29.08 21.89
CA THR A 324 -11.43 -30.09 22.86
C THR A 324 -12.69 -29.69 23.63
N ASP A 325 -13.59 -30.65 23.82
CA ASP A 325 -14.77 -30.48 24.68
C ASP A 325 -14.38 -30.40 26.17
N GLY A 326 -13.16 -30.82 26.51
CA GLY A 326 -12.64 -30.88 27.88
C GLY A 326 -12.11 -29.55 28.43
N MET A 327 -12.17 -28.44 27.69
CA MET A 327 -11.68 -27.14 28.16
C MET A 327 -12.68 -26.43 29.09
N TRP A 328 -13.98 -26.67 28.90
CA TRP A 328 -15.03 -26.02 29.67
C TRP A 328 -14.98 -26.39 31.17
N ARG A 329 -14.66 -25.41 32.02
CA ARG A 329 -14.52 -25.55 33.50
C ARG A 329 -13.36 -26.44 33.97
N ALA A 330 -12.42 -26.80 33.10
CA ALA A 330 -11.21 -27.54 33.47
C ALA A 330 -10.08 -26.58 33.89
N SER A 331 -9.62 -26.70 35.14
CA SER A 331 -8.43 -25.97 35.60
C SER A 331 -7.16 -26.54 34.94
N GLY A 332 -6.36 -25.68 34.32
CA GLY A 332 -5.02 -26.02 33.85
C GLY A 332 -4.89 -26.46 32.38
N PHE A 333 -5.97 -26.46 31.58
CA PHE A 333 -5.87 -26.80 30.15
C PHE A 333 -4.89 -25.86 29.41
N LEU A 334 -5.03 -24.54 29.57
CA LEU A 334 -4.13 -23.57 28.93
C LEU A 334 -2.67 -23.80 29.33
N SER A 335 -2.40 -24.12 30.61
CA SER A 335 -1.05 -24.43 31.05
C SER A 335 -0.47 -25.65 30.33
N LYS A 336 -1.28 -26.71 30.16
CA LYS A 336 -0.88 -27.93 29.43
C LYS A 336 -0.71 -27.65 27.93
N ALA A 337 -1.56 -26.80 27.36
CA ALA A 337 -1.49 -26.44 25.95
C ALA A 337 -0.24 -25.59 25.62
N PHE A 338 0.17 -24.68 26.51
CA PHE A 338 1.34 -23.82 26.28
C PHE A 338 2.69 -24.47 26.63
N GLU A 339 2.71 -25.50 27.48
CA GLU A 339 3.95 -26.16 27.92
C GLU A 339 4.77 -26.78 26.75
N PRO A 340 4.17 -27.50 25.77
CA PRO A 340 4.91 -28.03 24.62
C PRO A 340 5.64 -26.94 23.81
N PHE A 341 5.01 -25.78 23.59
CA PHE A 341 5.65 -24.67 22.86
C PHE A 341 6.93 -24.21 23.55
N ALA A 342 6.90 -24.03 24.87
CA ALA A 342 8.08 -23.63 25.64
C ALA A 342 9.19 -24.70 25.60
N ARG A 343 8.82 -25.99 25.68
CA ARG A 343 9.75 -27.12 25.63
C ARG A 343 10.49 -27.21 24.30
N HIS A 344 9.78 -26.97 23.19
CA HIS A 344 10.31 -26.96 21.84
C HIS A 344 10.95 -25.61 21.45
N GLY A 345 10.94 -24.62 22.35
CA GLY A 345 11.52 -23.30 22.10
C GLY A 345 10.74 -22.46 21.09
N VAL A 346 9.45 -22.74 20.89
CA VAL A 346 8.58 -22.06 19.92
C VAL A 346 7.89 -20.86 20.59
N SER A 347 8.06 -19.68 19.99
CA SER A 347 7.41 -18.45 20.44
C SER A 347 6.00 -18.31 19.85
N ILE A 348 5.07 -17.85 20.68
CA ILE A 348 3.68 -17.56 20.30
C ILE A 348 3.50 -16.05 20.22
N ASP A 349 2.87 -15.57 19.15
CA ASP A 349 2.63 -14.15 18.89
C ASP A 349 1.20 -13.75 19.32
N LEU A 350 0.18 -14.34 18.70
CA LEU A 350 -1.23 -14.07 18.97
C LEU A 350 -1.91 -15.27 19.61
N VAL A 351 -2.91 -14.99 20.46
CA VAL A 351 -3.77 -16.00 21.07
C VAL A 351 -5.23 -15.55 20.95
N SER A 352 -6.09 -16.49 20.61
CA SER A 352 -7.56 -16.37 20.66
C SER A 352 -8.14 -17.63 21.28
N THR A 353 -9.13 -17.46 22.16
CA THR A 353 -9.75 -18.55 22.91
C THR A 353 -11.26 -18.52 22.77
N SER A 354 -11.89 -19.69 22.63
CA SER A 354 -13.32 -19.91 22.78
C SER A 354 -13.60 -20.77 24.03
N GLU A 355 -14.81 -21.29 24.19
CA GLU A 355 -15.14 -22.23 25.28
C GLU A 355 -14.53 -23.63 25.08
N THR A 356 -14.25 -24.00 23.82
CA THR A 356 -13.80 -25.36 23.41
C THR A 356 -12.57 -25.36 22.52
N SER A 357 -12.03 -24.19 22.15
CA SER A 357 -10.85 -24.11 21.30
C SER A 357 -9.88 -23.00 21.67
N VAL A 358 -8.60 -23.21 21.35
CA VAL A 358 -7.53 -22.22 21.46
C VAL A 358 -6.80 -22.17 20.13
N THR A 359 -6.76 -21.00 19.51
CA THR A 359 -5.97 -20.76 18.31
C THR A 359 -4.82 -19.84 18.65
N VAL A 360 -3.61 -20.25 18.29
CA VAL A 360 -2.38 -19.48 18.47
C VAL A 360 -1.72 -19.20 17.14
N SER A 361 -1.05 -18.07 17.02
CA SER A 361 -0.19 -17.79 15.86
C SER A 361 1.29 -17.94 16.23
N LEU A 362 2.07 -18.45 15.29
CA LEU A 362 3.50 -18.60 15.41
C LEU A 362 4.23 -17.53 14.60
N ASP A 363 5.35 -17.07 15.15
CA ASP A 363 6.31 -16.26 14.42
C ASP A 363 7.07 -17.10 13.39
N ASP A 364 7.49 -16.47 12.30
CA ASP A 364 8.42 -17.06 11.32
C ASP A 364 9.82 -17.11 11.92
N ASP A 365 10.07 -18.14 12.73
CA ASP A 365 11.35 -18.41 13.41
C ASP A 365 12.20 -19.38 12.56
N PRO A 366 13.45 -19.04 12.20
CA PRO A 366 14.38 -19.99 11.57
C PRO A 366 14.61 -21.28 12.36
N GLY A 367 14.35 -21.27 13.68
CA GLY A 367 14.40 -22.44 14.55
C GLY A 367 13.16 -23.35 14.45
N LEU A 368 12.07 -22.89 13.85
CA LEU A 368 10.84 -23.67 13.63
C LEU A 368 10.99 -24.54 12.37
N THR A 369 11.88 -25.53 12.44
CA THR A 369 12.08 -26.48 11.35
C THR A 369 10.88 -27.43 11.22
N PRO A 370 10.70 -28.11 10.06
CA PRO A 370 9.67 -29.13 9.90
C PRO A 370 9.70 -30.21 10.99
N ASP A 371 10.91 -30.58 11.44
CA ASP A 371 11.08 -31.59 12.50
C ASP A 371 10.58 -31.08 13.87
N VAL A 372 10.90 -29.83 14.22
CA VAL A 372 10.42 -29.20 15.47
C VAL A 372 8.90 -29.03 15.44
N LEU A 373 8.35 -28.64 14.28
CA LEU A 373 6.91 -28.48 14.11
C LEU A 373 6.17 -29.82 14.23
N GLY A 374 6.70 -30.89 13.63
CA GLY A 374 6.13 -32.24 13.75
C GLY A 374 6.17 -32.76 15.19
N ALA A 375 7.29 -32.57 15.90
CA ALA A 375 7.40 -32.97 17.31
C ALA A 375 6.45 -32.18 18.22
N LEU A 376 6.24 -30.89 17.93
CA LEU A 376 5.27 -30.05 18.63
C LEU A 376 3.83 -30.53 18.37
N GLU A 377 3.49 -30.86 17.12
CA GLU A 377 2.18 -31.39 16.75
C GLU A 377 1.88 -32.70 17.48
N ASP A 378 2.84 -33.64 17.53
CA ASP A 378 2.71 -34.92 18.23
C ASP A 378 2.43 -34.73 19.74
N ASP A 379 3.13 -33.79 20.40
CA ASP A 379 2.92 -33.47 21.81
C ASP A 379 1.54 -32.82 22.05
N LEU A 380 1.11 -31.93 21.16
CA LEU A 380 -0.19 -31.24 21.25
C LEU A 380 -1.37 -32.19 20.97
N ALA A 381 -1.21 -33.14 20.06
CA ALA A 381 -2.21 -34.14 19.70
C ALA A 381 -2.59 -35.08 20.87
N GLN A 382 -1.74 -35.19 21.88
CA GLN A 382 -2.05 -35.92 23.13
C GLN A 382 -3.04 -35.17 24.02
N ILE A 383 -3.23 -33.87 23.78
CA ILE A 383 -3.98 -32.96 24.66
C ILE A 383 -5.32 -32.56 24.02
N ALA A 384 -5.31 -32.28 22.71
CA ALA A 384 -6.47 -31.81 21.95
C ALA A 384 -6.35 -32.22 20.48
N ARG A 385 -7.43 -32.08 19.71
CA ARG A 385 -7.35 -32.18 18.26
C ARG A 385 -6.59 -30.96 17.72
N VAL A 386 -5.55 -31.21 16.92
CA VAL A 386 -4.70 -30.17 16.35
C VAL A 386 -5.08 -29.92 14.89
N GLU A 387 -5.18 -28.65 14.51
CA GLU A 387 -5.25 -28.21 13.11
C GLU A 387 -4.16 -27.14 12.89
N ILE A 388 -3.35 -27.34 11.86
CA ILE A 388 -2.30 -26.38 11.46
C ILE A 388 -2.73 -25.72 10.15
N ILE A 389 -2.78 -24.39 10.15
CA ILE A 389 -3.09 -23.58 8.97
C ILE A 389 -1.84 -22.78 8.59
N GLU A 390 -1.34 -23.03 7.38
CA GLU A 390 -0.16 -22.35 6.85
C GLU A 390 -0.53 -21.15 5.98
N ASN A 391 0.47 -20.31 5.68
CA ASN A 391 0.37 -19.19 4.73
C ASN A 391 -0.74 -18.19 5.06
N CYS A 392 -0.91 -17.85 6.33
CA CYS A 392 -1.81 -16.77 6.75
C CYS A 392 -1.10 -15.41 6.74
N ALA A 393 -1.89 -14.34 6.85
CA ALA A 393 -1.43 -13.00 7.07
C ALA A 393 -2.16 -12.36 8.26
N ALA A 394 -1.41 -11.76 9.17
CA ALA A 394 -1.95 -10.95 10.25
C ALA A 394 -2.01 -9.48 9.80
N VAL A 395 -3.19 -8.88 9.87
CA VAL A 395 -3.43 -7.46 9.61
C VAL A 395 -3.76 -6.78 10.93
N SER A 396 -2.95 -5.80 11.34
CA SER A 396 -3.04 -5.17 12.65
C SER A 396 -3.42 -3.70 12.53
N LEU A 397 -4.50 -3.31 13.19
CA LEU A 397 -4.91 -1.93 13.40
C LEU A 397 -4.21 -1.43 14.67
N VAL A 398 -3.26 -0.52 14.54
CA VAL A 398 -2.45 -0.03 15.67
C VAL A 398 -2.76 1.44 15.94
N GLY A 399 -3.01 1.77 17.20
CA GLY A 399 -3.38 3.11 17.63
C GLY A 399 -3.46 3.22 19.14
N ARG A 400 -4.14 4.24 19.63
CA ARG A 400 -4.47 4.42 21.04
C ARG A 400 -5.97 4.37 21.22
N GLY A 401 -6.45 3.67 22.25
CA GLY A 401 -7.88 3.62 22.55
C GLY A 401 -8.68 2.91 21.47
N VAL A 402 -8.15 1.84 20.89
CA VAL A 402 -8.73 1.13 19.74
C VAL A 402 -10.16 0.66 20.02
N ARG A 403 -10.47 0.24 21.25
CA ARG A 403 -11.82 -0.14 21.69
C ARG A 403 -12.82 1.00 21.56
N ALA A 404 -12.42 2.24 21.85
CA ALA A 404 -13.28 3.40 21.71
C ALA A 404 -13.57 3.73 20.23
N LEU A 405 -12.75 3.22 19.31
CA LEU A 405 -12.86 3.44 17.86
C LEU A 405 -13.69 2.35 17.16
N LEU A 406 -14.16 1.31 17.85
CA LEU A 406 -14.90 0.19 17.24
C LEU A 406 -16.11 0.66 16.42
N ALA A 407 -16.83 1.70 16.87
CA ALA A 407 -17.95 2.27 16.12
C ALA A 407 -17.53 2.86 14.76
N GLN A 408 -16.31 3.42 14.69
CA GLN A 408 -15.75 3.97 13.45
C GLN A 408 -15.33 2.87 12.48
N PHE A 409 -15.16 1.64 12.97
CA PHE A 409 -14.83 0.51 12.11
C PHE A 409 -16.03 -0.01 11.32
N GLY A 410 -17.27 0.44 11.57
CA GLY A 410 -18.47 -0.04 10.87
C GLY A 410 -18.33 -0.16 9.34
N PRO A 411 -17.94 0.91 8.62
CA PRO A 411 -17.71 0.85 7.17
C PRO A 411 -16.52 -0.04 6.77
N ALA A 412 -15.52 -0.16 7.65
CA ALA A 412 -14.35 -1.01 7.44
C ALA A 412 -14.63 -2.48 7.72
N MET A 413 -15.64 -2.79 8.54
CA MET A 413 -16.06 -4.15 8.81
C MET A 413 -16.63 -4.84 7.56
N GLU A 414 -17.21 -4.08 6.62
CA GLU A 414 -17.60 -4.59 5.30
C GLU A 414 -16.43 -5.17 4.50
N ALA A 415 -15.18 -4.75 4.78
CA ALA A 415 -14.02 -5.33 4.13
C ALA A 415 -13.96 -6.84 4.38
N PHE A 416 -14.34 -7.30 5.58
CA PHE A 416 -14.28 -8.71 6.00
C PHE A 416 -15.38 -9.59 5.42
N ALA A 417 -16.41 -9.03 4.77
CA ALA A 417 -17.50 -9.82 4.19
C ALA A 417 -17.01 -10.84 3.13
N HIS A 418 -15.84 -10.62 2.54
CA HIS A 418 -15.25 -11.48 1.52
C HIS A 418 -13.95 -12.15 1.96
N TYR A 419 -13.56 -12.02 3.23
CA TYR A 419 -12.33 -12.60 3.77
C TYR A 419 -12.68 -13.52 4.94
N PRO A 420 -12.44 -14.84 4.85
CA PRO A 420 -12.59 -15.73 6.00
C PRO A 420 -11.58 -15.33 7.08
N VAL A 421 -12.08 -14.72 8.15
CA VAL A 421 -11.26 -14.35 9.31
C VAL A 421 -11.01 -15.62 10.14
N ARG A 422 -9.73 -15.99 10.27
CA ARG A 422 -9.28 -17.20 10.98
C ARG A 422 -9.07 -16.95 12.46
N LEU A 423 -8.59 -15.76 12.81
CA LEU A 423 -8.32 -15.36 14.19
C LEU A 423 -8.56 -13.86 14.34
N VAL A 424 -9.12 -13.45 15.49
CA VAL A 424 -9.18 -12.05 15.91
C VAL A 424 -8.54 -11.97 17.29
N SER A 425 -7.59 -11.07 17.47
CA SER A 425 -6.95 -10.82 18.76
C SER A 425 -6.91 -9.33 19.03
N GLN A 426 -7.33 -8.94 20.23
CA GLN A 426 -7.38 -7.55 20.65
C GLN A 426 -6.47 -7.39 21.87
N ALA A 427 -5.48 -6.50 21.79
CA ALA A 427 -4.52 -6.37 22.87
C ALA A 427 -5.14 -5.78 24.14
N ALA A 428 -4.77 -6.36 25.29
CA ALA A 428 -5.26 -5.91 26.60
C ALA A 428 -4.91 -4.43 26.89
N ASN A 429 -3.81 -3.94 26.33
CA ASN A 429 -3.31 -2.56 26.46
C ASN A 429 -4.09 -1.54 25.60
N ASP A 430 -5.09 -1.98 24.83
CA ASP A 430 -5.92 -1.16 23.95
C ASP A 430 -5.14 -0.39 22.86
N LEU A 431 -3.99 -0.93 22.45
CA LEU A 431 -3.14 -0.36 21.42
C LEU A 431 -3.29 -1.02 20.05
N ASN A 432 -3.80 -2.25 19.99
CA ASN A 432 -3.98 -2.94 18.73
C ASN A 432 -5.25 -3.80 18.67
N LEU A 433 -5.70 -4.02 17.43
CA LEU A 433 -6.67 -5.04 17.05
C LEU A 433 -6.13 -5.75 15.81
N THR A 434 -5.87 -7.04 15.92
CA THR A 434 -5.28 -7.86 14.86
C THR A 434 -6.29 -8.89 14.37
N VAL A 435 -6.34 -9.07 13.05
CA VAL A 435 -7.14 -10.07 12.36
C VAL A 435 -6.22 -10.91 11.49
N VAL A 436 -6.42 -12.22 11.48
CA VAL A 436 -5.66 -13.15 10.65
C VAL A 436 -6.55 -13.67 9.53
N VAL A 437 -6.07 -13.55 8.30
CA VAL A 437 -6.74 -13.98 7.05
C VAL A 437 -5.80 -14.86 6.25
N ASP A 438 -6.29 -15.44 5.15
CA ASP A 438 -5.44 -16.18 4.22
C ASP A 438 -4.40 -15.23 3.58
N GLY A 439 -3.19 -15.72 3.28
CA GLY A 439 -2.01 -14.89 3.02
C GLY A 439 -2.14 -13.94 1.82
N ASP A 440 -2.77 -14.41 0.75
CA ASP A 440 -3.05 -13.64 -0.47
C ASP A 440 -4.01 -12.45 -0.21
N GLN A 441 -4.82 -12.51 0.85
CA GLN A 441 -5.80 -11.50 1.24
C GLN A 441 -5.22 -10.40 2.13
N GLY A 442 -4.12 -10.67 2.84
CA GLY A 442 -3.59 -9.74 3.86
C GLY A 442 -3.22 -8.36 3.33
N LYS A 443 -2.51 -8.28 2.18
CA LYS A 443 -2.11 -7.00 1.57
C LYS A 443 -3.32 -6.21 1.03
N PRO A 444 -4.24 -6.81 0.23
CA PRO A 444 -5.48 -6.15 -0.18
C PRO A 444 -6.31 -5.61 0.99
N LEU A 445 -6.48 -6.41 2.05
CA LEU A 445 -7.22 -6.02 3.23
C LEU A 445 -6.55 -4.85 3.97
N CYS A 446 -5.23 -4.92 4.20
CA CYS A 446 -4.46 -3.85 4.82
C CYS A 446 -4.64 -2.52 4.07
N ARG A 447 -4.53 -2.53 2.74
CA ARG A 447 -4.76 -1.34 1.91
C ARG A 447 -6.17 -0.79 2.08
N ARG A 448 -7.19 -1.65 2.02
CA ARG A 448 -8.59 -1.24 2.12
C ARG A 448 -8.91 -0.65 3.50
N LEU A 449 -8.47 -1.30 4.57
CA LEU A 449 -8.64 -0.81 5.94
C LEU A 449 -7.89 0.51 6.14
N HIS A 450 -6.67 0.64 5.63
CA HIS A 450 -5.91 1.88 5.68
C HIS A 450 -6.65 3.03 4.99
N ASP A 451 -7.07 2.84 3.74
CA ASP A 451 -7.74 3.86 2.94
C ASP A 451 -9.07 4.33 3.56
N GLN A 452 -9.77 3.45 4.29
CA GLN A 452 -11.04 3.76 4.96
C GLN A 452 -10.85 4.39 6.34
N LEU A 453 -9.93 3.87 7.16
CA LEU A 453 -9.79 4.22 8.57
C LEU A 453 -8.78 5.34 8.84
N ILE A 454 -7.76 5.48 7.98
CA ILE A 454 -6.74 6.52 8.12
C ILE A 454 -7.02 7.62 7.11
N GLN A 455 -8.00 8.45 7.47
CA GLN A 455 -8.39 9.63 6.73
C GLN A 455 -7.50 10.81 7.14
N PRO A 456 -7.09 11.65 6.19
CA PRO A 456 -6.20 12.75 6.49
C PRO A 456 -7.03 13.92 7.09
N LYS A 457 -6.53 14.55 8.17
CA LYS A 457 -7.20 15.65 8.89
C LYS A 457 -6.43 16.97 8.76
N PRO A 458 -7.08 18.14 8.64
CA PRO A 458 -6.35 19.40 8.47
C PRO A 458 -5.52 19.68 9.72
N MET A 459 -4.30 20.21 9.53
CA MET A 459 -3.35 20.52 10.62
C MET A 459 -3.03 19.34 11.56
N ASP A 460 -2.98 18.14 10.99
CA ASP A 460 -2.67 16.94 11.76
C ASP A 460 -1.29 17.02 12.42
N ARG A 461 -1.27 16.95 13.76
CA ARG A 461 -0.02 16.90 14.53
C ARG A 461 0.58 15.49 14.55
N THR A 462 -0.26 14.48 14.35
CA THR A 462 0.12 13.06 14.39
C THR A 462 0.60 12.57 13.02
N PHE A 463 -0.05 12.98 11.93
CA PHE A 463 0.32 12.60 10.56
C PHE A 463 1.00 13.72 9.77
N GLY A 464 2.00 13.35 8.97
CA GLY A 464 2.68 14.20 8.00
C GLY A 464 2.20 13.97 6.56
N PRO A 465 3.03 14.31 5.56
CA PRO A 465 2.72 14.02 4.16
C PRO A 465 2.59 12.51 3.92
N SER A 466 1.77 12.16 2.94
CA SER A 466 1.66 10.82 2.38
C SER A 466 2.90 10.46 1.56
N TRP A 467 3.15 9.16 1.41
CA TRP A 467 4.23 8.65 0.59
C TRP A 467 4.12 9.14 -0.85
N ARG A 468 2.90 9.31 -1.35
CA ARG A 468 2.65 9.94 -2.65
C ARG A 468 3.10 11.39 -2.68
N GLU A 469 2.74 12.21 -1.70
CA GLU A 469 3.20 13.60 -1.61
C GLU A 469 4.73 13.69 -1.45
N ILE A 470 5.36 12.69 -0.82
CA ILE A 470 6.82 12.57 -0.72
C ILE A 470 7.44 12.14 -2.07
N GLY A 471 6.78 11.23 -2.79
CA GLY A 471 7.21 10.66 -4.07
C GLY A 471 6.95 11.53 -5.30
N GLU A 472 5.89 12.34 -5.31
CA GLU A 472 5.60 13.36 -6.33
C GLU A 472 6.66 14.47 -6.35
N ASN A 473 7.43 14.60 -5.26
CA ASN A 473 8.63 15.45 -5.20
C ASN A 473 9.92 14.76 -5.69
N LEU A 474 9.88 13.47 -6.07
CA LEU A 474 11.06 12.64 -6.40
C LEU A 474 11.20 12.31 -7.88
N THR A 475 10.24 12.67 -8.71
CA THR A 475 10.39 12.65 -10.16
C THR A 475 9.86 13.97 -10.71
N GLU A 476 10.65 14.65 -11.54
CA GLU A 476 10.11 15.56 -12.56
C GLU A 476 9.22 14.82 -13.58
N THR A 477 8.59 13.70 -13.21
CA THR A 477 7.35 13.28 -13.81
C THR A 477 6.25 14.00 -13.05
N ALA A 478 6.02 15.24 -13.48
CA ALA A 478 4.72 15.61 -14.00
C ALA A 478 3.56 14.83 -13.29
N PRO A 479 2.82 15.43 -12.33
CA PRO A 479 1.71 14.75 -11.64
C PRO A 479 0.78 14.01 -12.62
N ALA A 480 0.13 12.93 -12.17
CA ALA A 480 -0.87 12.26 -13.00
C ALA A 480 -1.87 13.32 -13.53
N GLY A 481 -1.85 13.58 -14.85
CA GLY A 481 -2.59 14.70 -15.46
C GLY A 481 -1.74 15.83 -16.09
N THR A 482 -0.43 15.70 -16.27
CA THR A 482 0.39 16.73 -16.95
C THR A 482 0.17 16.92 -18.44
N GLY A 483 -0.73 16.13 -19.04
CA GLY A 483 -1.28 16.36 -20.38
C GLY A 483 -2.75 16.80 -20.36
N THR A 484 -3.21 17.50 -19.32
CA THR A 484 -4.62 17.88 -19.20
C THR A 484 -4.99 19.02 -20.15
N TRP A 485 -5.81 18.72 -21.15
CA TRP A 485 -6.34 19.67 -22.14
C TRP A 485 -6.93 20.94 -21.49
N TRP A 486 -7.49 20.83 -20.28
CA TRP A 486 -8.12 21.93 -19.57
C TRP A 486 -7.12 22.99 -19.09
N ARG A 487 -5.84 22.65 -18.92
CA ARG A 487 -4.78 23.65 -18.66
C ARG A 487 -4.53 24.52 -19.89
N ALA A 488 -4.44 23.88 -21.05
CA ALA A 488 -4.28 24.58 -22.34
C ALA A 488 -5.52 25.42 -22.70
N LYS A 489 -6.72 24.95 -22.34
CA LYS A 489 -8.00 25.64 -22.57
C LYS A 489 -8.48 26.48 -21.37
N ARG A 490 -7.59 26.87 -20.44
CA ARG A 490 -7.95 27.56 -19.18
C ARG A 490 -8.85 28.77 -19.40
N GLN A 491 -8.48 29.69 -20.31
CA GLN A 491 -9.24 30.92 -20.50
C GLN A 491 -10.67 30.64 -20.98
N ALA A 492 -10.81 29.76 -21.97
CA ALA A 492 -12.14 29.38 -22.47
C ALA A 492 -12.99 28.70 -21.39
N LEU A 493 -12.39 27.92 -20.49
CA LEU A 493 -13.10 27.34 -19.35
C LEU A 493 -13.55 28.39 -18.34
N LEU A 494 -12.72 29.39 -18.05
CA LEU A 494 -13.13 30.52 -17.19
C LEU A 494 -14.33 31.26 -17.79
N ASP A 495 -14.33 31.48 -19.11
CA ASP A 495 -15.41 32.16 -19.82
C ASP A 495 -16.72 31.34 -19.89
N LEU A 496 -16.61 30.01 -19.89
CA LEU A 496 -17.75 29.09 -19.90
C LEU A 496 -18.41 28.91 -18.51
N CYS A 497 -17.73 29.29 -17.42
CA CYS A 497 -18.29 29.13 -16.08
C CYS A 497 -19.39 30.18 -15.83
N PRO A 498 -20.67 29.78 -15.64
CA PRO A 498 -21.75 30.73 -15.45
C PRO A 498 -21.58 31.53 -14.15
N VAL A 499 -22.15 32.74 -14.12
CA VAL A 499 -22.06 33.63 -12.94
C VAL A 499 -22.74 33.00 -11.72
N ASP A 500 -24.00 32.57 -11.90
CA ASP A 500 -24.86 32.07 -10.81
C ASP A 500 -25.02 30.53 -10.78
N GLY A 501 -24.13 29.79 -11.44
CA GLY A 501 -24.28 28.33 -11.59
C GLY A 501 -22.98 27.56 -11.68
N ALA A 502 -23.11 26.25 -11.85
CA ALA A 502 -22.02 25.33 -12.17
C ALA A 502 -22.28 24.70 -13.54
N THR A 503 -21.22 24.31 -14.25
CA THR A 503 -21.35 23.63 -15.54
C THR A 503 -20.31 22.53 -15.70
N TYR A 504 -20.73 21.41 -16.26
CA TYR A 504 -19.82 20.47 -16.87
C TYR A 504 -19.35 21.02 -18.22
N VAL A 505 -18.07 20.83 -18.54
CA VAL A 505 -17.52 21.13 -19.87
C VAL A 505 -16.82 19.88 -20.39
N TYR A 506 -17.19 19.46 -21.60
CA TYR A 506 -16.64 18.28 -22.27
C TYR A 506 -15.78 18.65 -23.47
N ASP A 507 -14.53 18.22 -23.47
CA ASP A 507 -13.59 18.39 -24.57
C ASP A 507 -13.82 17.31 -25.65
N LEU A 508 -14.35 17.73 -26.80
CA LEU A 508 -14.69 16.79 -27.88
C LEU A 508 -13.45 16.18 -28.52
N GLU A 509 -12.31 16.88 -28.50
CA GLU A 509 -11.05 16.38 -29.04
C GLU A 509 -10.53 15.19 -28.24
N THR A 510 -10.57 15.26 -26.91
CA THR A 510 -10.22 14.14 -26.02
C THR A 510 -11.11 12.93 -26.29
N VAL A 511 -12.43 13.13 -26.45
CA VAL A 511 -13.35 12.02 -26.79
C VAL A 511 -13.03 11.43 -28.15
N LYS A 512 -12.79 12.25 -29.16
CA LYS A 512 -12.38 11.79 -30.49
C LYS A 512 -11.09 10.96 -30.41
N THR A 513 -10.06 11.45 -29.73
CA THR A 513 -8.79 10.74 -29.58
C THR A 513 -8.97 9.40 -28.87
N ARG A 514 -9.74 9.34 -27.79
CA ARG A 514 -9.99 8.08 -27.05
C ARG A 514 -10.84 7.11 -27.86
N ALA A 515 -11.87 7.59 -28.54
CA ALA A 515 -12.72 6.77 -29.39
C ALA A 515 -11.96 6.23 -30.60
N SER A 516 -11.12 7.06 -31.26
CA SER A 516 -10.25 6.63 -32.35
C SER A 516 -9.19 5.64 -31.91
N ALA A 517 -8.66 5.74 -30.68
CA ALA A 517 -7.74 4.75 -30.15
C ALA A 517 -8.40 3.36 -30.01
N VAL A 518 -9.67 3.32 -29.61
CA VAL A 518 -10.45 2.07 -29.54
C VAL A 518 -10.79 1.56 -30.94
N ALA A 519 -11.26 2.43 -31.83
CA ALA A 519 -11.60 2.08 -33.21
C ALA A 519 -10.39 1.63 -34.05
N GLY A 520 -9.18 2.06 -33.65
CA GLY A 520 -7.92 1.73 -34.32
C GLY A 520 -7.29 0.40 -33.89
N LEU A 521 -7.85 -0.31 -32.90
CA LEU A 521 -7.36 -1.62 -32.46
C LEU A 521 -7.56 -2.64 -33.60
N LYS A 522 -6.47 -3.23 -34.08
CA LYS A 522 -6.46 -4.18 -35.20
C LYS A 522 -7.06 -5.52 -34.82
N GLY A 523 -6.92 -5.92 -33.55
CA GLY A 523 -7.48 -7.16 -33.03
C GLY A 523 -8.99 -7.09 -32.78
N LEU A 524 -9.62 -5.92 -32.95
CA LEU A 524 -11.01 -5.66 -32.59
C LEU A 524 -11.90 -5.54 -33.83
N ASP A 525 -13.04 -6.21 -33.85
CA ASP A 525 -14.02 -6.09 -34.94
C ASP A 525 -15.01 -4.94 -34.70
N ARG A 526 -15.36 -4.68 -33.43
CA ARG A 526 -16.32 -3.62 -33.08
C ARG A 526 -16.04 -3.04 -31.70
N GLY A 527 -15.94 -1.72 -31.63
CA GLY A 527 -15.90 -0.98 -30.37
C GLY A 527 -17.21 -0.23 -30.15
N TRP A 528 -17.65 -0.17 -28.89
CA TRP A 528 -18.89 0.50 -28.49
C TRP A 528 -18.62 1.63 -27.49
N TYR A 529 -19.30 2.75 -27.68
CA TYR A 529 -19.42 3.78 -26.66
C TYR A 529 -20.60 3.46 -25.74
N ALA A 530 -20.31 2.95 -24.55
CA ALA A 530 -21.30 2.73 -23.49
C ALA A 530 -21.81 4.07 -22.95
N MET A 531 -22.93 4.56 -23.52
CA MET A 531 -23.38 5.94 -23.32
C MET A 531 -23.92 6.22 -21.92
N LYS A 532 -24.20 5.18 -21.13
CA LYS A 532 -24.42 5.29 -19.67
C LYS A 532 -23.28 6.01 -18.93
N ALA A 533 -22.07 6.03 -19.49
CA ALA A 533 -20.97 6.82 -18.97
C ALA A 533 -21.21 8.34 -19.14
N ASN A 534 -21.66 8.77 -20.31
CA ASN A 534 -22.11 10.13 -20.60
C ASN A 534 -23.01 10.17 -21.85
N GLY A 535 -24.29 10.51 -21.65
CA GLY A 535 -25.31 10.52 -22.69
C GLY A 535 -25.43 11.83 -23.48
N HIS A 536 -24.48 12.76 -23.34
CA HIS A 536 -24.55 14.06 -24.03
C HIS A 536 -24.52 13.86 -25.56
N PRO A 537 -25.42 14.49 -26.34
CA PRO A 537 -25.56 14.23 -27.78
C PRO A 537 -24.27 14.43 -28.59
N ASP A 538 -23.47 15.45 -28.26
CA ASP A 538 -22.19 15.68 -28.92
C ASP A 538 -21.16 14.59 -28.62
N MET A 539 -21.14 14.03 -27.40
CA MET A 539 -20.25 12.91 -27.07
C MET A 539 -20.58 11.67 -27.90
N ILE A 540 -21.88 11.40 -28.06
CA ILE A 540 -22.38 10.29 -28.88
C ILE A 540 -21.98 10.51 -30.34
N ARG A 541 -22.24 11.70 -30.90
CA ARG A 541 -21.85 12.05 -32.27
C ARG A 541 -20.35 11.86 -32.50
N THR A 542 -19.52 12.44 -31.64
CA THR A 542 -18.06 12.36 -31.76
C THR A 542 -17.55 10.92 -31.68
N ALA A 543 -18.09 10.09 -30.78
CA ALA A 543 -17.70 8.68 -30.69
C ALA A 543 -18.10 7.88 -31.94
N VAL A 544 -19.29 8.15 -32.49
CA VAL A 544 -19.79 7.48 -33.71
C VAL A 544 -18.99 7.89 -34.95
N GLU A 545 -18.66 9.18 -35.07
CA GLU A 545 -17.80 9.72 -36.14
C GLU A 545 -16.39 9.15 -36.08
N ALA A 546 -15.87 8.87 -34.88
CA ALA A 546 -14.60 8.20 -34.66
C ALA A 546 -14.61 6.70 -34.98
N GLY A 547 -15.78 6.12 -35.30
CA GLY A 547 -15.93 4.73 -35.77
C GLY A 547 -16.62 3.78 -34.79
N LEU A 548 -17.05 4.23 -33.60
CA LEU A 548 -17.65 3.36 -32.59
C LEU A 548 -19.17 3.17 -32.76
N GLY A 549 -19.70 2.02 -32.40
CA GLY A 549 -21.15 1.86 -32.16
C GLY A 549 -21.57 2.51 -30.84
N VAL A 550 -22.85 2.47 -30.52
CA VAL A 550 -23.38 2.94 -29.23
C VAL A 550 -23.96 1.77 -28.44
N GLU A 551 -23.48 1.59 -27.21
CA GLU A 551 -24.06 0.64 -26.27
C GLU A 551 -25.02 1.38 -25.32
N CYS A 552 -26.22 0.82 -25.18
CA CYS A 552 -27.34 1.38 -24.45
C CYS A 552 -27.86 0.34 -23.44
N VAL A 553 -28.22 0.78 -22.23
CA VAL A 553 -28.81 -0.08 -21.18
C VAL A 553 -30.31 0.15 -20.96
N SER A 554 -30.91 1.14 -21.63
CA SER A 554 -32.37 1.36 -21.65
C SER A 554 -32.87 1.73 -23.05
N ILE A 555 -34.16 1.53 -23.32
CA ILE A 555 -34.76 1.94 -24.59
C ILE A 555 -34.70 3.48 -24.78
N ASN A 556 -34.73 4.24 -23.68
CA ASN A 556 -34.58 5.69 -23.72
C ASN A 556 -33.20 6.10 -24.21
N GLU A 557 -32.15 5.36 -23.82
CA GLU A 557 -30.80 5.55 -24.35
C GLU A 557 -30.73 5.22 -25.85
N VAL A 558 -31.37 4.13 -26.29
CA VAL A 558 -31.47 3.80 -27.73
C VAL A 558 -32.11 4.95 -28.52
N MET A 559 -33.23 5.49 -28.02
CA MET A 559 -33.91 6.60 -28.69
C MET A 559 -33.08 7.90 -28.64
N ALA A 560 -32.34 8.13 -27.55
CA ALA A 560 -31.42 9.27 -27.43
C ALA A 560 -30.24 9.14 -28.41
N ALA A 561 -29.66 7.94 -28.57
CA ALA A 561 -28.59 7.68 -29.53
C ALA A 561 -29.05 7.94 -30.97
N ARG A 562 -30.23 7.42 -31.35
CA ARG A 562 -30.84 7.67 -32.66
C ARG A 562 -31.23 9.13 -32.87
N LYS A 563 -31.62 9.85 -31.82
CA LYS A 563 -31.87 11.30 -31.91
C LYS A 563 -30.57 12.09 -32.10
N ALA A 564 -29.51 11.69 -31.40
CA ALA A 564 -28.20 12.33 -31.52
C ALA A 564 -27.56 12.08 -32.90
N VAL A 565 -27.79 10.90 -33.47
CA VAL A 565 -27.32 10.46 -34.79
C VAL A 565 -28.48 9.81 -35.57
N PRO A 566 -29.30 10.59 -36.30
CA PRO A 566 -30.48 10.09 -37.03
C PRO A 566 -30.22 8.93 -37.99
N ASP A 567 -29.06 8.94 -38.65
CA ASP A 567 -28.68 7.96 -39.66
C ASP A 567 -27.82 6.81 -39.09
N LEU A 568 -27.78 6.63 -37.76
CA LEU A 568 -27.02 5.55 -37.14
C LEU A 568 -27.59 4.18 -37.57
N PRO A 569 -26.79 3.33 -38.24
CA PRO A 569 -27.23 1.99 -38.60
C PRO A 569 -27.65 1.20 -37.37
N VAL A 570 -28.74 0.44 -37.50
CA VAL A 570 -29.30 -0.36 -36.39
C VAL A 570 -28.29 -1.36 -35.84
N ASP A 571 -27.44 -1.94 -36.70
CA ASP A 571 -26.41 -2.89 -36.30
C ASP A 571 -25.25 -2.22 -35.53
N ARG A 572 -25.18 -0.88 -35.52
CA ARG A 572 -24.26 -0.08 -34.68
C ARG A 572 -24.89 0.36 -33.37
N ILE A 573 -26.00 -0.25 -32.97
CA ILE A 573 -26.58 -0.12 -31.62
C ILE A 573 -26.55 -1.48 -30.92
N LEU A 574 -26.03 -1.49 -29.70
CA LEU A 574 -26.02 -2.63 -28.79
C LEU A 574 -26.89 -2.32 -27.57
N PHE A 575 -27.85 -3.18 -27.26
CA PHE A 575 -28.76 -3.02 -26.14
C PHE A 575 -28.48 -4.07 -25.06
N THR A 576 -27.99 -3.66 -23.89
CA THR A 576 -27.61 -4.55 -22.77
C THR A 576 -28.46 -4.30 -21.49
N PRO A 577 -29.79 -4.47 -21.55
CA PRO A 577 -30.66 -4.20 -20.41
C PRO A 577 -30.43 -5.17 -19.25
N ASN A 578 -30.59 -4.66 -18.02
CA ASN A 578 -30.73 -5.51 -16.83
C ASN A 578 -32.07 -5.21 -16.13
N PHE A 579 -32.86 -6.26 -15.85
CA PHE A 579 -34.20 -6.18 -15.23
C PHE A 579 -35.15 -5.17 -15.92
N ALA A 580 -35.01 -4.97 -17.24
CA ALA A 580 -35.87 -4.05 -17.97
C ALA A 580 -37.31 -4.60 -18.15
N PRO A 581 -38.33 -3.75 -18.33
CA PRO A 581 -39.67 -4.18 -18.67
C PRO A 581 -39.73 -4.90 -20.03
N ARG A 582 -40.65 -5.88 -20.18
CA ARG A 582 -40.90 -6.61 -21.46
C ARG A 582 -41.00 -5.69 -22.68
N ALA A 583 -41.62 -4.52 -22.51
CA ALA A 583 -41.81 -3.56 -23.58
C ALA A 583 -40.48 -3.07 -24.20
N GLU A 584 -39.43 -2.90 -23.39
CA GLU A 584 -38.12 -2.47 -23.89
C GLU A 584 -37.47 -3.55 -24.77
N TYR A 585 -37.54 -4.82 -24.34
CA TYR A 585 -37.06 -5.95 -25.13
C TYR A 585 -37.81 -6.07 -26.46
N ALA A 586 -39.14 -6.02 -26.44
CA ALA A 586 -39.97 -6.11 -27.65
C ALA A 586 -39.64 -4.98 -28.63
N GLN A 587 -39.55 -3.74 -28.14
CA GLN A 587 -39.23 -2.58 -28.97
C GLN A 587 -37.82 -2.66 -29.58
N ALA A 588 -36.81 -3.08 -28.82
CA ALA A 588 -35.45 -3.26 -29.35
C ALA A 588 -35.39 -4.34 -30.44
N LEU A 589 -36.12 -5.45 -30.26
CA LEU A 589 -36.20 -6.55 -31.24
C LEU A 589 -36.98 -6.14 -32.50
N GLU A 590 -38.06 -5.37 -32.38
CA GLU A 590 -38.78 -4.80 -33.52
C GLU A 590 -37.89 -3.88 -34.35
N LEU A 591 -37.05 -3.08 -33.69
CA LEU A 591 -36.07 -2.22 -34.36
C LEU A 591 -34.92 -3.00 -35.01
N GLY A 592 -34.69 -4.26 -34.63
CA GLY A 592 -33.61 -5.11 -35.14
C GLY A 592 -32.25 -4.89 -34.48
N ILE A 593 -32.23 -4.32 -33.28
CA ILE A 593 -31.02 -3.97 -32.53
C ILE A 593 -30.36 -5.21 -31.92
N HIS A 594 -29.03 -5.21 -31.79
CA HIS A 594 -28.32 -6.28 -31.07
C HIS A 594 -28.75 -6.30 -29.60
N LEU A 595 -29.25 -7.45 -29.13
CA LEU A 595 -29.77 -7.60 -27.77
C LEU A 595 -28.90 -8.57 -26.97
N THR A 596 -28.43 -8.10 -25.81
CA THR A 596 -27.78 -8.94 -24.79
C THR A 596 -28.76 -9.22 -23.66
N LEU A 597 -28.96 -10.50 -23.32
CA LEU A 597 -29.74 -10.93 -22.17
C LEU A 597 -28.84 -11.12 -20.95
N ASP A 598 -29.22 -10.46 -19.85
CA ASP A 598 -28.52 -10.53 -18.56
C ASP A 598 -28.99 -11.69 -17.67
N GLY A 599 -30.09 -12.37 -18.03
CA GLY A 599 -30.64 -13.49 -17.27
C GLY A 599 -31.76 -14.24 -18.02
N LEU A 600 -32.25 -15.33 -17.43
CA LEU A 600 -33.17 -16.28 -18.09
C LEU A 600 -34.66 -15.88 -18.07
N HIS A 601 -35.07 -14.95 -17.20
CA HIS A 601 -36.47 -14.59 -17.05
C HIS A 601 -37.16 -14.21 -18.37
N PRO A 602 -36.58 -13.37 -19.25
CA PRO A 602 -37.22 -13.04 -20.52
C PRO A 602 -37.50 -14.26 -21.41
N LEU A 603 -36.57 -15.22 -21.49
CA LEU A 603 -36.77 -16.45 -22.26
C LEU A 603 -37.81 -17.39 -21.64
N ARG A 604 -37.90 -17.44 -20.30
CA ARG A 604 -38.92 -18.26 -19.60
C ARG A 604 -40.32 -17.66 -19.74
N ALA A 605 -40.45 -16.35 -19.55
CA ALA A 605 -41.73 -15.68 -19.39
C ALA A 605 -42.30 -15.15 -20.71
N TRP A 606 -41.44 -14.74 -21.65
CA TRP A 606 -41.83 -14.08 -22.91
C TRP A 606 -41.18 -14.73 -24.14
N PRO A 607 -41.16 -16.06 -24.28
CA PRO A 607 -40.44 -16.74 -25.37
C PRO A 607 -40.87 -16.26 -26.78
N GLU A 608 -42.12 -15.87 -26.95
CA GLU A 608 -42.70 -15.48 -28.24
C GLU A 608 -42.06 -14.25 -28.88
N ILE A 609 -41.48 -13.33 -28.10
CA ILE A 609 -40.83 -12.13 -28.67
C ILE A 609 -39.46 -12.45 -29.28
N PHE A 610 -38.87 -13.61 -28.96
CA PHE A 610 -37.53 -14.01 -29.39
C PHE A 610 -37.50 -14.94 -30.61
N SER A 611 -38.66 -15.36 -31.12
CA SER A 611 -38.74 -16.28 -32.26
C SER A 611 -38.10 -15.70 -33.52
N GLY A 612 -37.12 -16.41 -34.07
CA GLY A 612 -36.33 -16.00 -35.23
C GLY A 612 -35.35 -14.85 -34.96
N ARG A 613 -35.14 -14.47 -33.69
CA ARG A 613 -34.27 -13.36 -33.30
C ARG A 613 -32.90 -13.87 -32.84
N LYS A 614 -31.87 -13.06 -33.12
CA LYS A 614 -30.50 -13.27 -32.61
C LYS A 614 -30.36 -12.62 -31.24
N ILE A 615 -29.76 -13.33 -30.28
CA ILE A 615 -29.51 -12.86 -28.91
C ILE A 615 -28.07 -13.15 -28.48
N THR A 616 -27.52 -12.27 -27.66
CA THR A 616 -26.26 -12.45 -26.95
C THR A 616 -26.55 -12.79 -25.49
N LEU A 617 -25.77 -13.68 -24.86
CA LEU A 617 -25.91 -14.01 -23.45
C LEU A 617 -24.78 -13.38 -22.65
N ARG A 618 -25.09 -12.64 -21.58
CA ARG A 618 -24.08 -12.14 -20.65
C ARG A 618 -23.75 -13.20 -19.61
N ILE A 619 -22.48 -13.56 -19.48
CA ILE A 619 -22.00 -14.62 -18.61
C ILE A 619 -21.27 -14.02 -17.40
N ASN A 620 -21.51 -14.59 -16.23
CA ASN A 620 -20.83 -14.24 -15.00
C ASN A 620 -19.63 -15.20 -14.78
N PRO A 621 -18.38 -14.74 -14.90
CA PRO A 621 -17.19 -15.58 -14.73
C PRO A 621 -16.91 -15.97 -13.26
N GLN A 622 -17.77 -15.57 -12.31
CA GLN A 622 -17.66 -15.79 -10.85
C GLN A 622 -16.39 -15.22 -10.18
N ARG A 623 -15.53 -14.52 -10.94
CA ARG A 623 -14.33 -13.83 -10.46
C ARG A 623 -14.50 -12.31 -10.61
N PRO A 624 -14.85 -11.56 -9.55
CA PRO A 624 -14.94 -10.11 -9.60
C PRO A 624 -13.57 -9.44 -9.78
N GLU A 625 -13.47 -8.45 -10.68
CA GLU A 625 -12.34 -7.52 -10.76
C GLU A 625 -12.84 -6.06 -10.76
N GLY A 626 -12.09 -5.12 -10.19
CA GLY A 626 -12.46 -3.69 -10.10
C GLY A 626 -12.18 -3.04 -8.74
N HIS A 627 -12.00 -1.72 -8.73
CA HIS A 627 -11.50 -0.96 -7.58
C HIS A 627 -12.52 -0.74 -6.44
N HIS A 628 -13.83 -0.98 -6.66
CA HIS A 628 -14.87 -0.79 -5.63
C HIS A 628 -16.05 -1.75 -5.81
N LYS A 629 -16.79 -2.07 -4.72
CA LYS A 629 -17.96 -2.98 -4.76
C LYS A 629 -19.08 -2.53 -5.73
N HIS A 630 -19.24 -1.23 -5.93
CA HIS A 630 -20.26 -0.66 -6.83
C HIS A 630 -19.89 -0.67 -8.31
N VAL A 631 -18.65 -1.03 -8.65
CA VAL A 631 -18.17 -1.13 -10.04
C VAL A 631 -17.70 -2.55 -10.41
N ARG A 632 -17.89 -3.52 -9.50
CA ARG A 632 -17.70 -4.95 -9.76
C ARG A 632 -19.02 -5.54 -10.23
N THR A 633 -19.00 -6.22 -11.36
CA THR A 633 -20.21 -6.75 -12.00
C THR A 633 -20.18 -8.25 -12.22
N ALA A 634 -19.17 -8.94 -11.69
CA ALA A 634 -19.03 -10.40 -11.68
C ALA A 634 -18.87 -10.91 -10.23
N GLY A 635 -19.11 -12.20 -9.99
CA GLY A 635 -19.02 -12.84 -8.66
C GLY A 635 -20.30 -13.57 -8.25
N PRO A 636 -20.25 -14.41 -7.19
CA PRO A 636 -21.36 -15.29 -6.80
C PRO A 636 -22.64 -14.53 -6.38
N GLU A 637 -22.50 -13.29 -5.90
CA GLU A 637 -23.62 -12.44 -5.49
C GLU A 637 -23.94 -11.33 -6.52
N ALA A 638 -23.27 -11.33 -7.68
CA ALA A 638 -23.50 -10.32 -8.69
C ALA A 638 -24.87 -10.53 -9.35
N LYS A 639 -25.70 -9.49 -9.35
CA LYS A 639 -27.02 -9.49 -10.02
C LYS A 639 -26.97 -9.50 -11.55
N PHE A 640 -25.79 -9.74 -12.13
CA PHE A 640 -25.49 -9.53 -13.53
C PHE A 640 -24.95 -10.80 -14.17
N GLY A 641 -25.48 -11.12 -15.34
CA GLY A 641 -25.08 -12.27 -16.14
C GLY A 641 -25.51 -13.63 -15.57
N LEU A 642 -25.53 -14.60 -16.46
CA LEU A 642 -25.84 -16.00 -16.21
C LEU A 642 -24.67 -16.71 -15.55
N HIS A 643 -24.95 -17.52 -14.53
CA HIS A 643 -23.95 -18.44 -13.99
C HIS A 643 -23.69 -19.60 -14.96
N ALA A 644 -22.51 -20.23 -14.85
CA ALA A 644 -22.09 -21.30 -15.75
C ALA A 644 -23.04 -22.51 -15.72
N ASP A 645 -23.68 -22.80 -14.59
CA ASP A 645 -24.67 -23.86 -14.41
C ASP A 645 -26.02 -23.53 -15.09
N GLU A 646 -26.34 -22.25 -15.29
CA GLU A 646 -27.55 -21.80 -16.01
C GLU A 646 -27.42 -21.93 -17.54
N LEU A 647 -26.21 -22.13 -18.08
CA LEU A 647 -25.97 -22.16 -19.53
C LEU A 647 -26.73 -23.28 -20.25
N VAL A 648 -26.88 -24.45 -19.60
CA VAL A 648 -27.63 -25.57 -20.18
C VAL A 648 -29.11 -25.17 -20.35
N GLU A 649 -29.69 -24.59 -19.30
CA GLU A 649 -31.07 -24.12 -19.33
C GLU A 649 -31.26 -22.98 -20.33
N ALA A 650 -30.29 -22.06 -20.42
CA ALA A 650 -30.30 -20.97 -21.40
C ALA A 650 -30.44 -21.49 -22.83
N ARG A 651 -29.68 -22.52 -23.20
CA ARG A 651 -29.74 -23.15 -24.53
C ARG A 651 -31.10 -23.80 -24.78
N ASP A 652 -31.62 -24.53 -23.81
CA ASP A 652 -32.91 -25.21 -23.93
C ASP A 652 -34.06 -24.20 -24.09
N LEU A 653 -34.03 -23.11 -23.32
CA LEU A 653 -35.01 -22.04 -23.40
C LEU A 653 -34.92 -21.27 -24.73
N ALA A 654 -33.71 -20.91 -25.17
CA ALA A 654 -33.51 -20.25 -26.46
C ALA A 654 -34.04 -21.11 -27.62
N LYS A 655 -33.72 -22.42 -27.61
CA LYS A 655 -34.22 -23.37 -28.61
C LYS A 655 -35.75 -23.47 -28.59
N LYS A 656 -36.37 -23.53 -27.41
CA LYS A 656 -37.85 -23.54 -27.26
C LYS A 656 -38.49 -22.25 -27.75
N ALA A 657 -37.84 -21.10 -27.51
CA ALA A 657 -38.29 -19.79 -27.97
C ALA A 657 -38.08 -19.55 -29.47
N GLY A 658 -37.31 -20.41 -30.15
CA GLY A 658 -36.88 -20.20 -31.54
C GLY A 658 -35.84 -19.08 -31.70
N ALA A 659 -35.13 -18.75 -30.61
CA ALA A 659 -34.08 -17.75 -30.60
C ALA A 659 -32.72 -18.36 -30.99
N ILE A 660 -31.84 -17.55 -31.59
CA ILE A 660 -30.48 -17.95 -31.99
C ILE A 660 -29.50 -17.26 -31.06
N ILE A 661 -28.77 -18.03 -30.24
CA ILE A 661 -27.68 -17.50 -29.41
C ILE A 661 -26.48 -17.27 -30.32
N ASN A 662 -26.23 -16.01 -30.70
CA ASN A 662 -25.16 -15.66 -31.65
C ASN A 662 -23.96 -14.95 -30.99
N GLY A 663 -24.03 -14.65 -29.69
CA GLY A 663 -22.94 -14.00 -28.98
C GLY A 663 -22.88 -14.34 -27.50
N LEU A 664 -21.70 -14.15 -26.92
CA LEU A 664 -21.45 -14.20 -25.48
C LEU A 664 -20.78 -12.90 -25.02
N HIS A 665 -21.16 -12.41 -23.85
CA HIS A 665 -20.63 -11.17 -23.26
C HIS A 665 -20.14 -11.39 -21.83
N VAL A 666 -18.99 -10.83 -21.46
CA VAL A 666 -18.54 -10.72 -20.07
C VAL A 666 -18.23 -9.27 -19.75
N HIS A 667 -18.73 -8.80 -18.61
CA HIS A 667 -18.32 -7.52 -18.03
C HIS A 667 -17.80 -7.73 -16.61
N SER A 668 -16.49 -7.66 -16.44
CA SER A 668 -15.81 -7.92 -15.16
C SER A 668 -15.91 -6.76 -14.17
N GLY A 669 -15.90 -5.52 -14.67
CA GLY A 669 -15.99 -4.29 -13.89
C GLY A 669 -15.38 -3.08 -14.61
N SER A 670 -14.98 -2.04 -13.86
CA SER A 670 -14.33 -0.83 -14.39
C SER A 670 -13.01 -0.51 -13.66
N GLY A 671 -12.04 0.09 -14.38
CA GLY A 671 -10.73 0.48 -13.84
C GLY A 671 -9.63 -0.56 -14.04
N ILE A 672 -9.77 -1.47 -14.98
CA ILE A 672 -8.80 -2.54 -15.22
C ILE A 672 -7.62 -1.99 -16.02
N SER A 673 -6.41 -2.11 -15.47
CA SER A 673 -5.17 -1.60 -16.07
C SER A 673 -4.27 -2.70 -16.64
N ASP A 674 -4.56 -3.97 -16.37
CA ASP A 674 -3.83 -5.13 -16.88
C ASP A 674 -4.44 -5.61 -18.22
N PRO A 675 -3.73 -5.48 -19.36
CA PRO A 675 -4.21 -5.97 -20.65
C PRO A 675 -4.46 -7.49 -20.69
N ASP A 676 -3.72 -8.28 -19.90
CA ASP A 676 -3.91 -9.74 -19.86
C ASP A 676 -5.29 -10.15 -19.29
N HIS A 677 -6.02 -9.21 -18.67
CA HIS A 677 -7.42 -9.40 -18.33
C HIS A 677 -8.26 -9.83 -19.55
N TRP A 678 -8.13 -9.10 -20.68
CA TRP A 678 -8.89 -9.39 -21.89
C TRP A 678 -8.49 -10.73 -22.53
N ARG A 679 -7.24 -11.17 -22.33
CA ARG A 679 -6.79 -12.52 -22.70
C ARG A 679 -7.57 -13.58 -21.93
N ARG A 680 -7.66 -13.43 -20.60
CA ARG A 680 -8.37 -14.37 -19.72
C ARG A 680 -9.86 -14.43 -20.03
N VAL A 681 -10.49 -13.27 -20.21
CA VAL A 681 -11.92 -13.18 -20.58
C VAL A 681 -12.18 -13.79 -21.95
N GLY A 682 -11.36 -13.47 -22.95
CA GLY A 682 -11.49 -14.04 -24.29
C GLY A 682 -11.39 -15.55 -24.30
N LEU A 683 -10.39 -16.14 -23.62
CA LEU A 683 -10.25 -17.60 -23.52
C LEU A 683 -11.42 -18.25 -22.79
N PHE A 684 -11.92 -17.64 -21.71
CA PHE A 684 -13.11 -18.10 -21.00
C PHE A 684 -14.35 -18.13 -21.91
N LEU A 685 -14.57 -17.07 -22.70
CA LEU A 685 -15.68 -16.98 -23.63
C LEU A 685 -15.55 -17.98 -24.80
N VAL A 686 -14.33 -18.20 -25.31
CA VAL A 686 -14.05 -19.23 -26.32
C VAL A 686 -14.39 -20.63 -25.80
N ASP A 687 -14.00 -20.94 -24.56
CA ASP A 687 -14.31 -22.24 -23.94
C ASP A 687 -15.82 -22.41 -23.74
N THR A 688 -16.49 -21.36 -23.27
CA THR A 688 -17.95 -21.34 -23.08
C THR A 688 -18.71 -21.52 -24.40
N ALA A 689 -18.18 -21.01 -25.52
CA ALA A 689 -18.80 -21.09 -26.83
C ALA A 689 -18.68 -22.47 -27.51
N ARG A 690 -17.91 -23.42 -26.97
CA ARG A 690 -17.62 -24.73 -27.63
C ARG A 690 -18.89 -25.51 -28.03
N ASP A 691 -19.91 -25.47 -27.18
CA ASP A 691 -21.19 -26.18 -27.38
C ASP A 691 -22.28 -25.29 -28.00
N MET A 692 -21.92 -24.14 -28.57
CA MET A 692 -22.86 -23.15 -29.14
C MET A 692 -22.44 -22.81 -30.58
N PRO A 693 -22.87 -23.60 -31.59
CA PRO A 693 -22.34 -23.51 -32.95
C PRO A 693 -22.61 -22.16 -33.63
N ASP A 694 -23.74 -21.53 -33.32
CA ASP A 694 -24.16 -20.24 -33.89
C ASP A 694 -23.46 -19.02 -33.27
N VAL A 695 -22.67 -19.21 -32.20
CA VAL A 695 -21.92 -18.10 -31.58
C VAL A 695 -20.82 -17.64 -32.52
N GLU A 696 -20.91 -16.35 -32.87
CA GLU A 696 -20.00 -15.61 -33.75
C GLU A 696 -19.42 -14.36 -33.07
N ILE A 697 -19.98 -13.90 -31.95
CA ILE A 697 -19.55 -12.68 -31.24
C ILE A 697 -19.07 -13.02 -29.82
N LEU A 698 -17.91 -12.50 -29.44
CA LEU A 698 -17.40 -12.48 -28.07
C LEU A 698 -17.20 -11.02 -27.65
N ASP A 699 -18.10 -10.53 -26.80
CA ASP A 699 -17.98 -9.22 -26.17
C ASP A 699 -17.20 -9.33 -24.86
N LEU A 700 -16.02 -8.72 -24.85
CA LEU A 700 -15.07 -8.80 -23.74
C LEU A 700 -15.30 -7.71 -22.69
N GLY A 701 -16.33 -6.87 -22.88
CA GLY A 701 -16.68 -5.76 -21.98
C GLY A 701 -15.78 -4.53 -22.15
N GLY A 702 -15.92 -3.56 -21.24
CA GLY A 702 -15.41 -2.19 -21.43
C GLY A 702 -14.59 -1.61 -20.28
N GLY A 703 -14.09 -2.45 -19.37
CA GLY A 703 -13.53 -2.03 -18.08
C GLY A 703 -12.23 -1.23 -18.10
N LEU A 704 -11.83 -0.65 -19.23
CA LEU A 704 -10.56 0.03 -19.46
C LEU A 704 -10.33 1.17 -18.44
N SER A 705 -9.12 1.21 -17.86
CA SER A 705 -8.69 2.23 -16.90
C SER A 705 -8.27 3.55 -17.55
N VAL A 706 -8.37 4.64 -16.78
CA VAL A 706 -7.90 5.99 -17.12
C VAL A 706 -6.97 6.49 -16.04
N ASP A 707 -6.25 7.58 -16.29
CA ASP A 707 -5.45 8.20 -15.24
C ASP A 707 -6.37 8.79 -14.17
N GLU A 708 -6.11 8.46 -12.90
CA GLU A 708 -6.90 8.95 -11.77
C GLU A 708 -6.03 9.59 -10.69
N ALA A 709 -6.62 10.54 -9.96
CA ALA A 709 -6.04 11.07 -8.73
C ALA A 709 -5.85 9.99 -7.63
N SER A 710 -6.51 8.84 -7.77
CA SER A 710 -6.31 7.66 -6.91
C SER A 710 -4.97 6.95 -7.17
N GLY A 711 -4.27 7.26 -8.28
CA GLY A 711 -3.02 6.64 -8.71
C GLY A 711 -3.20 5.49 -9.71
N VAL A 712 -4.43 5.17 -10.09
CA VAL A 712 -4.71 4.26 -11.22
C VAL A 712 -4.18 4.90 -12.49
N ARG A 713 -3.45 4.12 -13.29
CA ARG A 713 -2.89 4.56 -14.57
C ARG A 713 -3.78 4.08 -15.71
N ARG A 714 -3.80 4.86 -16.78
CA ARG A 714 -4.45 4.47 -18.03
C ARG A 714 -3.86 3.15 -18.55
N ILE A 715 -4.74 2.32 -19.11
CA ILE A 715 -4.35 1.08 -19.78
C ILE A 715 -3.42 1.34 -20.97
N ASP A 716 -2.48 0.42 -21.19
CA ASP A 716 -1.64 0.37 -22.38
C ASP A 716 -2.44 -0.19 -23.56
N MET A 717 -2.76 0.68 -24.52
CA MET A 717 -3.57 0.32 -25.69
C MET A 717 -2.81 -0.55 -26.70
N ASP A 718 -1.48 -0.43 -26.79
CA ASP A 718 -0.68 -1.24 -27.70
C ASP A 718 -0.59 -2.68 -27.19
N ALA A 719 -0.37 -2.83 -25.88
CA ALA A 719 -0.40 -4.14 -25.23
C ALA A 719 -1.80 -4.79 -25.31
N LEU A 720 -2.87 -4.00 -25.16
CA LEU A 720 -4.24 -4.47 -25.38
C LEU A 720 -4.44 -4.94 -26.83
N ASP A 721 -4.01 -4.18 -27.83
CA ASP A 721 -4.16 -4.57 -29.24
C ASP A 721 -3.44 -5.88 -29.55
N GLN A 722 -2.25 -6.10 -28.98
CA GLN A 722 -1.52 -7.35 -29.13
C GLN A 722 -2.30 -8.53 -28.55
N VAL A 723 -2.87 -8.39 -27.35
CA VAL A 723 -3.71 -9.42 -26.72
C VAL A 723 -4.92 -9.77 -27.59
N LEU A 724 -5.61 -8.75 -28.11
CA LEU A 724 -6.79 -8.95 -28.96
C LEU A 724 -6.41 -9.58 -30.30
N THR A 725 -5.29 -9.17 -30.90
CA THR A 725 -4.77 -9.72 -32.15
C THR A 725 -4.39 -11.20 -31.99
N ASP A 726 -3.74 -11.57 -30.88
CA ASP A 726 -3.42 -12.95 -30.56
C ASP A 726 -4.69 -13.81 -30.46
N LEU A 727 -5.70 -13.34 -29.72
CA LEU A 727 -6.99 -14.02 -29.58
C LEU A 727 -7.68 -14.18 -30.93
N LYS A 728 -7.73 -13.12 -31.74
CA LYS A 728 -8.35 -13.14 -33.07
C LYS A 728 -7.64 -14.11 -34.01
N THR A 729 -6.31 -14.14 -33.98
CA THR A 729 -5.49 -15.05 -34.80
C THR A 729 -5.70 -16.51 -34.38
N ALA A 730 -5.75 -16.79 -33.08
CA ALA A 730 -6.00 -18.12 -32.56
C ALA A 730 -7.44 -18.60 -32.80
N HIS A 731 -8.41 -17.68 -32.83
CA HIS A 731 -9.84 -17.99 -32.95
C HIS A 731 -10.55 -17.12 -34.01
N PRO A 732 -10.22 -17.28 -35.31
CA PRO A 732 -10.68 -16.39 -36.38
C PRO A 732 -12.19 -16.46 -36.66
N LYS A 733 -12.88 -17.49 -36.14
CA LYS A 733 -14.34 -17.62 -36.22
C LYS A 733 -15.06 -16.45 -35.53
N TYR A 734 -14.50 -15.95 -34.42
CA TYR A 734 -15.20 -15.02 -33.54
C TYR A 734 -14.89 -13.57 -33.88
N GLN A 735 -15.92 -12.72 -33.79
CA GLN A 735 -15.79 -11.28 -33.72
C GLN A 735 -15.51 -10.87 -32.28
N LEU A 736 -14.51 -10.01 -32.07
CA LEU A 736 -14.15 -9.48 -30.75
C LEU A 736 -14.71 -8.07 -30.57
N TRP A 737 -15.52 -7.89 -29.53
CA TRP A 737 -16.16 -6.61 -29.20
C TRP A 737 -15.70 -6.10 -27.83
N ILE A 738 -15.66 -4.77 -27.64
CA ILE A 738 -15.43 -4.10 -26.35
C ILE A 738 -16.28 -2.84 -26.19
N GLU A 739 -16.61 -2.46 -24.95
CA GLU A 739 -17.58 -1.38 -24.64
C GLU A 739 -17.02 -0.24 -23.73
N PRO A 740 -15.86 0.40 -24.02
CA PRO A 740 -15.13 1.20 -23.04
C PRO A 740 -15.63 2.64 -22.82
N GLY A 741 -16.89 2.81 -22.40
CA GLY A 741 -17.52 4.14 -22.23
C GLY A 741 -16.78 5.06 -21.26
N ARG A 742 -16.29 4.55 -20.13
CA ARG A 742 -15.54 5.35 -19.14
C ARG A 742 -14.19 5.82 -19.67
N TYR A 743 -13.46 4.96 -20.37
CA TYR A 743 -12.18 5.31 -21.00
C TYR A 743 -12.33 6.46 -21.99
N ILE A 744 -13.45 6.47 -22.72
CA ILE A 744 -13.76 7.49 -23.73
C ILE A 744 -14.13 8.83 -23.09
N SER A 745 -14.91 8.82 -22.01
CA SER A 745 -15.57 10.03 -21.48
C SER A 745 -14.96 10.60 -20.19
N ALA A 746 -14.23 9.83 -19.38
CA ALA A 746 -13.85 10.29 -18.05
C ALA A 746 -12.94 11.52 -18.08
N GLU A 747 -11.85 11.46 -18.85
CA GLU A 747 -10.81 12.50 -18.93
C GLU A 747 -11.23 13.71 -19.77
N SER A 748 -12.29 13.59 -20.58
CA SER A 748 -12.77 14.69 -21.42
C SER A 748 -13.61 15.71 -20.65
N GLY A 749 -14.10 15.39 -19.46
CA GLY A 749 -15.03 16.27 -18.73
C GLY A 749 -14.45 16.87 -17.46
N VAL A 750 -14.73 18.15 -17.26
CA VAL A 750 -14.48 18.88 -16.00
C VAL A 750 -15.77 19.49 -15.48
N LEU A 751 -15.91 19.63 -14.15
CA LEU A 751 -16.97 20.39 -13.51
C LEU A 751 -16.40 21.73 -13.04
N LEU A 752 -16.98 22.82 -13.51
CA LEU A 752 -16.66 24.19 -13.11
C LEU A 752 -17.70 24.69 -12.12
N ALA A 753 -17.24 25.20 -10.98
CA ALA A 753 -18.08 25.71 -9.92
C ALA A 753 -17.45 26.94 -9.28
N ARG A 754 -18.27 27.89 -8.84
CA ARG A 754 -17.80 29.14 -8.25
C ARG A 754 -17.71 29.04 -6.74
N VAL A 755 -16.65 29.60 -6.16
CA VAL A 755 -16.53 29.78 -4.72
C VAL A 755 -17.58 30.78 -4.27
N THR A 756 -18.37 30.36 -3.28
CA THR A 756 -19.43 31.17 -2.68
C THR A 756 -19.02 31.71 -1.33
N GLN A 757 -18.39 30.88 -0.50
CA GLN A 757 -18.05 31.24 0.88
C GLN A 757 -16.81 30.49 1.34
N LEU A 758 -16.04 31.14 2.19
CA LEU A 758 -14.92 30.55 2.91
C LEU A 758 -15.29 30.45 4.37
N LYS A 759 -15.01 29.29 4.99
CA LYS A 759 -15.25 29.09 6.42
C LYS A 759 -14.01 28.51 7.07
N HIS A 760 -13.66 29.04 8.23
CA HIS A 760 -12.57 28.56 9.05
C HIS A 760 -13.09 28.17 10.43
N THR A 761 -12.65 27.00 10.91
CA THR A 761 -12.76 26.57 12.29
C THR A 761 -11.34 26.36 12.84
N PRO A 762 -11.14 26.25 14.16
CA PRO A 762 -9.82 25.95 14.72
C PRO A 762 -9.12 24.73 14.08
N ASP A 763 -9.91 23.77 13.58
CA ASP A 763 -9.42 22.47 13.11
C ASP A 763 -9.55 22.27 11.58
N ALA A 764 -10.18 23.20 10.83
CA ALA A 764 -10.43 23.02 9.40
C ALA A 764 -10.68 24.33 8.63
N ARG A 765 -10.36 24.31 7.33
CA ARG A 765 -10.78 25.32 6.35
C ARG A 765 -11.72 24.68 5.33
N PHE A 766 -12.74 25.41 4.94
CA PHE A 766 -13.72 24.99 3.95
C PHE A 766 -13.81 26.05 2.83
N VAL A 767 -13.77 25.58 1.59
CA VAL A 767 -14.11 26.35 0.40
C VAL A 767 -15.46 25.85 -0.09
N GLY A 768 -16.51 26.62 0.20
CA GLY A 768 -17.86 26.33 -0.24
C GLY A 768 -18.08 26.77 -1.68
N ILE A 769 -18.54 25.86 -2.53
CA ILE A 769 -18.83 26.15 -3.95
C ILE A 769 -20.34 26.08 -4.23
N ASN A 770 -20.78 26.67 -5.35
CA ASN A 770 -22.20 26.78 -5.70
C ASN A 770 -22.86 25.48 -6.20
N THR A 771 -22.20 24.32 -6.04
CA THR A 771 -22.75 23.00 -6.38
C THR A 771 -22.17 21.93 -5.46
N GLY A 772 -22.79 20.75 -5.41
CA GLY A 772 -22.40 19.69 -4.50
C GLY A 772 -22.61 18.29 -5.06
N MET A 773 -22.86 17.35 -4.16
CA MET A 773 -23.20 15.96 -4.44
C MET A 773 -24.44 15.81 -5.34
N ASN A 774 -25.29 16.84 -5.42
CA ASN A 774 -26.41 16.86 -6.36
C ASN A 774 -25.94 16.87 -7.83
N SER A 775 -24.78 17.48 -8.12
CA SER A 775 -24.17 17.46 -9.46
C SER A 775 -23.14 16.35 -9.62
N LEU A 776 -22.31 16.12 -8.59
CA LEU A 776 -21.27 15.10 -8.61
C LEU A 776 -21.39 14.22 -7.36
N ILE A 777 -22.25 13.20 -7.44
CA ILE A 777 -22.55 12.32 -6.29
C ILE A 777 -21.43 11.31 -5.98
N ARG A 778 -20.51 11.08 -6.92
CA ARG A 778 -19.50 9.99 -6.86
C ARG A 778 -18.61 10.01 -5.61
N PRO A 779 -18.09 11.17 -5.14
CA PRO A 779 -17.36 11.25 -3.88
C PRO A 779 -18.18 10.77 -2.67
N ALA A 780 -19.45 11.19 -2.60
CA ALA A 780 -20.37 10.82 -1.52
C ALA A 780 -20.81 9.34 -1.60
N LEU A 781 -21.10 8.84 -2.81
CA LEU A 781 -21.68 7.52 -3.01
C LEU A 781 -20.66 6.38 -2.82
N TYR A 782 -19.44 6.56 -3.33
CA TYR A 782 -18.43 5.50 -3.33
C TYR A 782 -16.98 6.01 -3.20
N GLY A 783 -16.79 7.23 -2.68
CA GLY A 783 -15.46 7.74 -2.34
C GLY A 783 -14.59 8.11 -3.54
N ALA A 784 -15.19 8.40 -4.70
CA ALA A 784 -14.43 8.79 -5.89
C ALA A 784 -13.56 10.03 -5.62
N ARG A 785 -12.30 9.98 -6.05
CA ARG A 785 -11.36 11.10 -5.93
C ARG A 785 -11.14 11.75 -7.28
N HIS A 786 -11.27 13.06 -7.30
CA HIS A 786 -11.02 13.92 -8.44
C HIS A 786 -9.84 14.85 -8.16
N GLU A 787 -9.10 15.25 -9.20
CA GLU A 787 -8.22 16.41 -9.11
C GLU A 787 -9.10 17.65 -8.97
N ILE A 788 -8.75 18.54 -8.04
CA ILE A 788 -9.48 19.77 -7.78
C ILE A 788 -8.47 20.90 -7.71
N VAL A 789 -8.68 21.94 -8.51
CA VAL A 789 -7.80 23.11 -8.58
C VAL A 789 -8.62 24.40 -8.56
N ASN A 790 -8.03 25.47 -8.06
CA ASN A 790 -8.54 26.81 -8.31
C ASN A 790 -8.09 27.22 -9.72
N LEU A 791 -9.02 27.21 -10.68
CA LEU A 791 -8.73 27.51 -12.08
C LEU A 791 -8.41 29.00 -12.28
N THR A 792 -9.02 29.88 -11.49
CA THR A 792 -8.71 31.33 -11.50
C THR A 792 -7.25 31.57 -11.11
N ARG A 793 -6.72 30.78 -10.16
CA ARG A 793 -5.39 30.96 -9.55
C ARG A 793 -4.47 29.76 -9.78
N LEU A 794 -4.57 29.14 -10.94
CA LEU A 794 -3.95 27.83 -11.22
C LEU A 794 -2.42 27.81 -11.02
N ASP A 795 -1.76 28.92 -11.31
CA ASP A 795 -0.29 29.04 -11.29
C ASP A 795 0.23 29.60 -9.96
N GLU A 796 -0.65 29.92 -9.01
CA GLU A 796 -0.26 30.41 -7.70
C GLU A 796 0.22 29.27 -6.79
N SER A 797 1.18 29.57 -5.92
CA SER A 797 1.69 28.59 -4.97
C SER A 797 0.61 28.19 -3.96
N PRO A 798 0.53 26.91 -3.55
CA PRO A 798 -0.38 26.50 -2.50
C PRO A 798 -0.13 27.27 -1.21
N ALA A 799 -1.19 27.80 -0.62
CA ALA A 799 -1.15 28.62 0.59
C ALA A 799 -1.70 27.87 1.82
N TYR A 800 -2.74 27.05 1.64
CA TYR A 800 -3.35 26.31 2.74
C TYR A 800 -4.05 25.02 2.28
N VAL A 801 -4.44 24.19 3.25
CA VAL A 801 -5.24 22.98 3.03
C VAL A 801 -6.71 23.27 3.38
N ALA A 802 -7.65 22.89 2.51
CA ALA A 802 -9.09 23.05 2.76
C ALA A 802 -9.95 21.92 2.17
N ASP A 803 -11.12 21.71 2.76
CA ASP A 803 -12.16 20.85 2.21
C ASP A 803 -13.02 21.64 1.20
N ILE A 804 -13.28 21.04 0.04
CA ILE A 804 -14.16 21.57 -1.00
C ILE A 804 -15.54 20.97 -0.79
N VAL A 805 -16.51 21.82 -0.45
CA VAL A 805 -17.85 21.41 -0.01
C VAL A 805 -18.93 22.11 -0.83
N GLY A 806 -20.07 21.46 -0.98
CA GLY A 806 -21.23 22.03 -1.66
C GLY A 806 -22.28 22.63 -0.71
N PRO A 807 -23.41 23.11 -1.27
CA PRO A 807 -24.48 23.75 -0.51
C PRO A 807 -25.63 22.78 -0.12
N ILE A 808 -25.43 21.47 -0.24
CA ILE A 808 -26.43 20.45 0.09
C ILE A 808 -26.39 20.18 1.61
N CYS A 809 -27.58 20.08 2.22
CA CYS A 809 -27.76 19.80 3.63
C CYS A 809 -27.55 18.30 3.93
N GLU A 810 -26.37 17.79 3.63
CA GLU A 810 -25.93 16.43 3.93
C GLU A 810 -24.45 16.45 4.30
N THR A 811 -24.06 15.68 5.31
CA THR A 811 -22.66 15.63 5.77
C THR A 811 -21.73 15.09 4.70
N ALA A 812 -22.26 14.24 3.82
CA ALA A 812 -21.53 13.68 2.68
C ALA A 812 -21.32 14.68 1.53
N ASP A 813 -21.84 15.92 1.60
CA ASP A 813 -21.65 16.94 0.56
C ASP A 813 -20.25 17.57 0.57
N ARG A 814 -19.26 16.71 0.39
CA ARG A 814 -17.84 17.03 0.32
C ARG A 814 -17.29 16.47 -0.99
N LEU A 815 -17.01 17.36 -1.92
CA LEU A 815 -16.48 17.03 -3.24
C LEU A 815 -14.98 16.71 -3.19
N GLY A 816 -14.26 17.30 -2.24
CA GLY A 816 -12.87 16.96 -1.97
C GLY A 816 -12.49 17.26 -0.53
N ALA A 817 -11.79 16.32 0.11
CA ALA A 817 -11.17 16.57 1.40
C ALA A 817 -9.74 17.03 1.22
N GLN A 818 -9.31 17.99 2.03
CA GLN A 818 -7.91 18.38 2.21
C GLN A 818 -7.15 18.68 0.93
N ARG A 819 -7.69 19.58 0.12
CA ARG A 819 -7.04 20.07 -1.08
C ARG A 819 -6.07 21.17 -0.71
N LEU A 820 -4.86 21.07 -1.24
CA LEU A 820 -3.91 22.19 -1.26
C LEU A 820 -4.48 23.24 -2.20
N MET A 821 -4.75 24.43 -1.66
CA MET A 821 -5.37 25.54 -2.37
C MET A 821 -4.43 26.76 -2.30
N PRO A 822 -4.34 27.57 -3.37
CA PRO A 822 -3.78 28.91 -3.29
C PRO A 822 -4.70 29.80 -2.43
N GLU A 823 -4.32 31.05 -2.19
CA GLU A 823 -5.18 32.04 -1.54
C GLU A 823 -6.46 32.24 -2.35
N THR A 824 -7.51 31.51 -1.99
CA THR A 824 -8.77 31.43 -2.73
C THR A 824 -9.75 32.43 -2.17
N GLU A 825 -10.48 33.12 -3.04
CA GLU A 825 -11.46 34.15 -2.68
C GLU A 825 -12.86 33.81 -3.19
N GLU A 826 -13.87 34.49 -2.64
CA GLU A 826 -15.22 34.43 -3.20
C GLU A 826 -15.19 34.87 -4.68
N GLY A 827 -15.93 34.14 -5.53
CA GLY A 827 -15.97 34.41 -6.96
C GLY A 827 -14.94 33.63 -7.79
N ASP A 828 -13.89 33.07 -7.17
CA ASP A 828 -12.95 32.17 -7.85
C ASP A 828 -13.65 30.95 -8.44
N ILE A 829 -13.10 30.40 -9.52
CA ILE A 829 -13.64 29.23 -10.20
C ILE A 829 -12.81 28.01 -9.80
N ILE A 830 -13.48 27.03 -9.20
CA ILE A 830 -12.93 25.72 -8.89
C ILE A 830 -13.23 24.78 -10.07
N LEU A 831 -12.19 24.09 -10.54
CA LEU A 831 -12.29 23.02 -11.53
C LEU A 831 -12.13 21.68 -10.83
N ILE A 832 -13.06 20.75 -11.09
CA ILE A 832 -13.00 19.36 -10.67
C ILE A 832 -12.82 18.49 -11.91
N ALA A 833 -11.65 17.88 -12.07
CA ALA A 833 -11.30 17.13 -13.27
C ALA A 833 -11.87 15.69 -13.26
N ASN A 834 -11.76 15.00 -14.40
CA ASN A 834 -12.24 13.63 -14.60
C ASN A 834 -13.73 13.41 -14.26
N GLY A 835 -14.53 14.46 -14.47
CA GLY A 835 -15.97 14.50 -14.23
C GLY A 835 -16.80 14.06 -15.44
N GLY A 836 -16.16 13.72 -16.57
CA GLY A 836 -16.87 13.44 -17.82
C GLY A 836 -17.61 12.11 -17.86
N ALA A 837 -17.25 11.14 -17.01
CA ALA A 837 -17.96 9.88 -16.86
C ALA A 837 -18.69 9.81 -15.51
N TYR A 838 -19.95 9.39 -15.54
CA TYR A 838 -20.80 9.19 -14.35
C TYR A 838 -20.95 10.44 -13.47
N GLY A 839 -20.67 11.63 -14.01
CA GLY A 839 -20.90 12.92 -13.36
C GLY A 839 -22.35 13.33 -13.57
N ARG A 840 -22.61 14.15 -14.60
CA ARG A 840 -23.92 14.72 -14.88
C ARG A 840 -25.05 13.70 -15.04
N VAL A 841 -24.75 12.52 -15.59
CA VAL A 841 -25.73 11.42 -15.77
C VAL A 841 -26.21 10.81 -14.46
N MET A 842 -25.48 10.99 -13.35
CA MET A 842 -25.89 10.57 -12.00
C MET A 842 -26.40 11.74 -11.14
N ALA A 843 -26.53 12.94 -11.72
CA ALA A 843 -26.95 14.11 -10.99
C ALA A 843 -28.44 14.06 -10.62
N SER A 844 -28.82 14.74 -9.56
CA SER A 844 -30.20 14.80 -9.06
C SER A 844 -30.58 16.22 -8.65
N SER A 845 -31.88 16.49 -8.56
CA SER A 845 -32.42 17.72 -8.00
C SER A 845 -32.64 17.63 -6.47
N TYR A 846 -31.79 16.86 -5.77
CA TYR A 846 -31.87 16.71 -4.31
C TYR A 846 -31.79 18.10 -3.62
N ASN A 847 -32.58 18.28 -2.56
CA ASN A 847 -32.86 19.59 -1.94
C ASN A 847 -33.49 20.63 -2.89
N MET A 848 -34.16 20.21 -3.96
CA MET A 848 -34.74 21.09 -4.99
C MET A 848 -33.70 22.04 -5.61
N ARG A 849 -32.43 21.61 -5.65
CA ARG A 849 -31.33 22.35 -6.25
C ARG A 849 -30.99 21.74 -7.59
N GLU A 850 -31.13 22.53 -8.65
CA GLU A 850 -30.78 22.09 -9.99
C GLU A 850 -29.31 21.65 -10.07
N PRO A 851 -29.02 20.53 -10.75
CA PRO A 851 -27.67 20.11 -11.00
C PRO A 851 -26.97 21.04 -12.02
N ALA A 852 -25.65 20.93 -12.10
CA ALA A 852 -24.83 21.69 -13.03
C ALA A 852 -25.30 21.53 -14.49
N GLY A 853 -25.16 22.60 -15.27
CA GLY A 853 -25.40 22.58 -16.72
C GLY A 853 -24.35 21.75 -17.47
N GLU A 854 -24.45 21.72 -18.79
CA GLU A 854 -23.50 21.05 -19.69
C GLU A 854 -23.12 21.97 -20.84
N ALA A 855 -21.84 21.95 -21.22
CA ALA A 855 -21.28 22.61 -22.38
C ALA A 855 -20.19 21.74 -23.01
N VAL A 856 -19.83 22.04 -24.27
CA VAL A 856 -18.75 21.36 -25.00
C VAL A 856 -17.71 22.36 -25.47
N ILE A 857 -16.47 21.91 -25.66
CA ILE A 857 -15.31 22.72 -26.08
C ILE A 857 -14.36 21.96 -27.01
#